data_AF-A0A9D2GN96-F1
#
_entry.id   AF-A0A9D2GN96-F1
#
_cell.length_a   1.000
_cell.length_b   1.000
_cell.length_c   1.000
_cell.angle_alpha   90.00
_cell.angle_beta   90.00
_cell.angle_gamma   90.00
#
_symmetry.space_group_name_H-M   'P 1'
#
loop_
_entity.id
_entity.type
_entity.pdbx_description
1 polymer ?
#
loop_
_entity_poly.entity_id
_entity_poly.type
_entity_poly.pdbx_seq_one_letter_code
_entity_poly.pdbx_strand_id
1 'polypeptide(L)'
;MVDESRWGDLWMRVHYTADKPAVEPLPLGKEWQTLYEQDMAAGGLSFYMDRLLARPGVDPSLSSDSGLMTRGRALYTKGTNDSGLMTEFGFGGVMRYVKGDQPGYTLQINGQRAADFQESTARRVDYPSYWTSRYTGTAGTDSEGLRVTLRRFITDYNVAVTVLDITNATDGDKTVEVSLQPPASCDTLEGDTYTGGIWVDYRNIDLRVSLDGGRAADGELVSTLTLAAGETATKKAQMGFIDPKEPAALAEYETYAALDGQAAFARHVQAYNAWWGDNIPYMEVPDPAIQKMIAYRWWITRFNMADASTYNYPFPTAMEGVFGYNNAIVNAIPWQLDEMRYLRSPLNSYGTWADAIFAASGGIYWDNPAGLWGHKPQHYISKAGWETYKVHGGGRDFLAAAAAAGEGDVLATRDAYDPDGDGIYGIQYDAWDADTASLAIPGEQERIDTASLAYANAAAVSEMYAAAGLPDKAETYGAFAENIRTASLSNAWDDTTQQFLMKMADTGEWNPFRDINNYYAFMVGMVPAGEGYEAALGVFGQPEEFPFWPMYISNSSDYETIQASPDKYTARTRNYSAGAISLTLKLFGEVIRDYDADNITGAVYGDLLENYTRLCYVNGNTNYPDTNEFFSGDPDNNPYRSWIHHNWHSQYNTLIIEDVMGLQPRADDVIELHPVDVGWDSFRVSGIRYHGSDLAIVYDKEEGCSLYLDGELAASVSGLCHFTWDAKSGQVDILDDSGAAVLDSVPVSGFRTADQVTYTAGRVAEVIDAVVNYEPGDEIIEKEPMPAEEAPAHDGSYKLETAVGWENGYNLDFGDNQGGDQTKRAQMFVAAEGGRMTGLQVMIQRKDAAADVTVELYEADEDGRPGRLLTAGSIERQRVSTGSMQVYTAPLEYTLEKGKAYYVALGQADGGEGLYCWALSSADLTTATQASQTGYDGALSSYKIQGNGNLVDESSIGDYYLEVFYEAADAPAADRTELEAALEQAAGLTESDYPAAAWAILEAAAEAAKNLPADAGQAAVDAAAADLLEALDGLYLAAAAEAVPAALESLPVSGETTEADLLAAARQAAGEKVSVEVVSFEKTDAAVGQAGRIDCTLSLACGRQRTEVEVELSIPRPGQTVIPGDLDKDGDVDIMDVMMACRVLARKNTGAPPTGEEVARGDLTGDGKVAIEDIMAICRKIAAGA
;
A
#
# COMPACT_ATOMS: atom_id res chain seq x y z
N MET A 1 -31.64 31.10 -10.77
CA MET A 1 -32.18 31.58 -9.47
C MET A 1 -32.87 30.39 -8.82
N VAL A 2 -32.08 29.54 -8.17
CA VAL A 2 -32.56 28.42 -7.37
C VAL A 2 -33.25 29.02 -6.14
N ASP A 3 -34.41 28.48 -5.79
CA ASP A 3 -35.22 28.95 -4.66
C ASP A 3 -34.51 28.57 -3.34
N GLU A 4 -33.70 29.48 -2.81
CA GLU A 4 -33.04 29.38 -1.50
C GLU A 4 -34.03 29.04 -0.36
N SER A 5 -35.35 29.21 -0.56
CA SER A 5 -36.37 28.93 0.44
C SER A 5 -36.70 27.44 0.63
N ARG A 6 -36.27 26.53 -0.26
CA ARG A 6 -36.50 25.07 -0.05
C ARG A 6 -35.65 24.48 1.06
N TRP A 7 -34.57 25.17 1.42
CA TRP A 7 -33.62 24.73 2.44
C TRP A 7 -33.48 25.76 3.57
N GLY A 8 -33.91 27.02 3.33
CA GLY A 8 -33.87 28.25 4.14
C GLY A 8 -34.14 28.21 5.65
N ASP A 9 -34.82 27.19 6.19
CA ASP A 9 -35.34 27.22 7.57
C ASP A 9 -34.74 26.15 8.51
N LEU A 10 -33.80 25.31 8.05
CA LEU A 10 -33.13 24.29 8.89
C LEU A 10 -31.68 24.68 9.26
N TRP A 11 -31.20 25.82 8.80
CA TRP A 11 -29.81 26.25 8.95
C TRP A 11 -29.52 26.82 10.34
N MET A 12 -28.83 26.04 11.18
CA MET A 12 -28.02 26.63 12.24
C MET A 12 -26.56 26.62 11.80
N ARG A 13 -26.09 27.73 11.20
CA ARG A 13 -24.67 28.10 11.28
C ARG A 13 -24.33 28.32 12.74
N VAL A 14 -23.82 27.29 13.41
CA VAL A 14 -23.32 27.43 14.77
C VAL A 14 -21.86 27.86 14.66
N HIS A 15 -21.60 29.15 14.90
CA HIS A 15 -20.24 29.65 15.06
C HIS A 15 -19.59 28.97 16.27
N TYR A 16 -18.59 28.14 16.03
CA TYR A 16 -17.76 27.60 17.11
C TYR A 16 -16.82 28.69 17.63
N THR A 17 -16.75 28.84 18.94
CA THR A 17 -15.73 29.66 19.60
C THR A 17 -14.41 28.89 19.63
N ALA A 18 -13.75 28.79 18.49
CA ALA A 18 -12.32 28.47 18.45
C ALA A 18 -11.58 29.79 18.20
N ASP A 19 -10.68 30.17 19.11
CA ASP A 19 -9.82 31.32 18.87
C ASP A 19 -8.91 30.98 17.68
N LYS A 20 -8.95 31.79 16.61
CA LYS A 20 -7.90 31.76 15.59
C LYS A 20 -6.61 32.16 16.29
N PRO A 21 -5.61 31.26 16.44
CA PRO A 21 -4.37 31.66 17.07
C PRO A 21 -3.75 32.79 16.24
N ALA A 22 -3.38 33.88 16.89
CA ALA A 22 -2.70 34.99 16.24
C ALA A 22 -1.31 34.50 15.84
N VAL A 23 -1.11 34.26 14.55
CA VAL A 23 0.21 33.98 13.99
C VAL A 23 0.67 35.22 13.25
N GLU A 24 1.86 35.71 13.55
CA GLU A 24 2.50 36.74 12.73
C GLU A 24 2.66 36.22 11.28
N PRO A 25 2.81 37.08 10.26
CA PRO A 25 2.98 36.64 8.89
C PRO A 25 4.13 35.63 8.79
N LEU A 26 3.82 34.36 8.54
CA LEU A 26 4.82 33.30 8.43
C LEU A 26 5.36 33.21 6.99
N PRO A 27 6.66 32.95 6.82
CA PRO A 27 7.26 32.78 5.51
C PRO A 27 6.65 31.59 4.77
N LEU A 28 6.31 31.78 3.48
CA LEU A 28 5.74 30.75 2.61
C LEU A 28 6.64 29.51 2.54
N GLY A 29 6.05 28.34 2.77
CA GLY A 29 6.72 27.03 2.70
C GLY A 29 7.57 26.68 3.93
N LYS A 30 7.66 27.55 4.94
CA LYS A 30 8.46 27.36 6.16
C LYS A 30 7.68 27.64 7.43
N GLU A 31 6.36 27.65 7.35
CA GLU A 31 5.46 28.05 8.43
C GLU A 31 5.57 27.11 9.62
N TRP A 32 5.41 25.80 9.41
CA TRP A 32 5.54 24.80 10.46
C TRP A 32 6.94 24.78 11.07
N GLN A 33 7.99 24.91 10.25
CA GLN A 33 9.36 25.03 10.72
C GLN A 33 9.56 26.28 11.59
N THR A 34 8.99 27.42 11.19
CA THR A 34 9.06 28.67 11.94
C THR A 34 8.34 28.56 13.28
N LEU A 35 7.15 27.95 13.31
CA LEU A 35 6.41 27.67 14.54
C LEU A 35 7.20 26.76 15.48
N TYR A 36 7.81 25.70 14.94
CA TYR A 36 8.67 24.81 15.71
C TYR A 36 9.86 25.55 16.31
N GLU A 37 10.58 26.37 15.53
CA GLU A 37 11.71 27.16 16.01
C GLU A 37 11.32 28.18 17.08
N GLN A 38 10.15 28.81 16.95
CA GLN A 38 9.59 29.70 17.97
C GLN A 38 9.30 28.95 19.28
N ASP A 39 8.69 27.78 19.22
CA ASP A 39 8.41 26.94 20.39
C ASP A 39 9.71 26.42 21.04
N MET A 40 10.72 26.06 20.23
CA MET A 40 12.07 25.73 20.71
C MET A 40 12.71 26.90 21.46
N ALA A 41 12.62 28.12 20.91
CA ALA A 41 13.11 29.33 21.57
C ALA A 41 12.34 29.67 22.87
N ALA A 42 11.07 29.25 22.97
CA ALA A 42 10.22 29.41 24.16
C ALA A 42 10.43 28.30 25.21
N GLY A 43 11.43 27.42 25.04
CA GLY A 43 11.82 26.41 26.02
C GLY A 43 11.66 24.96 25.53
N GLY A 44 11.04 24.73 24.37
CA GLY A 44 11.02 23.42 23.70
C GLY A 44 10.29 22.31 24.46
N LEU A 45 9.27 22.66 25.24
CA LEU A 45 8.44 21.72 26.02
C LEU A 45 6.93 21.84 25.75
N SER A 46 6.53 22.79 24.91
CA SER A 46 5.15 22.99 24.48
C SER A 46 5.17 23.41 23.03
N PHE A 47 4.51 22.64 22.17
CA PHE A 47 4.51 22.84 20.72
C PHE A 47 3.11 23.17 20.21
N TYR A 48 3.05 23.90 19.10
CA TYR A 48 1.81 24.36 18.50
C TYR A 48 0.83 23.23 18.17
N MET A 49 1.29 22.15 17.52
CA MET A 49 0.43 21.01 17.19
C MET A 49 -0.15 20.35 18.44
N ASP A 50 0.68 20.11 19.47
CA ASP A 50 0.20 19.58 20.74
C ASP A 50 -0.85 20.51 21.38
N ARG A 51 -0.60 21.82 21.46
CA ARG A 51 -1.56 22.77 22.02
C ARG A 51 -2.88 22.79 21.25
N LEU A 52 -2.82 22.72 19.92
CA LEU A 52 -3.99 22.76 19.05
C LEU A 52 -4.87 21.52 19.23
N LEU A 53 -4.26 20.34 19.35
CA LEU A 53 -4.95 19.05 19.47
C LEU A 53 -5.08 18.53 20.90
N ALA A 54 -4.71 19.33 21.90
CA ALA A 54 -4.83 18.97 23.30
C ALA A 54 -6.26 18.55 23.67
N ARG A 55 -6.40 17.43 24.37
CA ARG A 55 -7.68 16.90 24.87
C ARG A 55 -7.70 16.98 26.40
N PRO A 56 -8.24 18.06 26.98
CA PRO A 56 -8.25 18.26 28.43
C PRO A 56 -9.35 17.43 29.12
N GLY A 57 -9.10 17.03 30.35
CA GLY A 57 -10.08 16.37 31.20
C GLY A 57 -10.28 14.89 30.87
N VAL A 58 -11.40 14.34 31.36
CA VAL A 58 -11.87 13.02 30.92
C VAL A 58 -12.58 13.23 29.60
N ASP A 59 -12.06 12.60 28.57
CA ASP A 59 -12.64 12.67 27.24
C ASP A 59 -14.08 12.13 27.24
N PRO A 60 -15.09 12.90 26.77
CA PRO A 60 -16.47 12.45 26.69
C PRO A 60 -16.75 11.46 25.55
N SER A 61 -15.88 11.35 24.54
CA SER A 61 -16.12 10.46 23.38
C SER A 61 -15.69 9.04 23.65
N LEU A 62 -14.64 8.90 24.42
CA LEU A 62 -14.10 7.62 24.80
C LEU A 62 -14.78 7.14 26.08
N SER A 63 -15.06 5.84 26.20
CA SER A 63 -15.26 5.26 27.53
C SER A 63 -14.02 5.55 28.37
N SER A 64 -14.12 5.51 29.71
CA SER A 64 -13.03 5.89 30.63
C SER A 64 -11.70 5.14 30.45
N ASP A 65 -11.63 4.18 29.51
CA ASP A 65 -10.57 3.19 29.30
C ASP A 65 -10.15 3.13 27.82
N SER A 66 -9.85 4.30 27.23
CA SER A 66 -9.38 4.43 25.86
C SER A 66 -7.86 4.61 25.73
N GLY A 67 -7.33 4.24 24.57
CA GLY A 67 -5.92 4.37 24.21
C GLY A 67 -5.44 5.82 24.19
N LEU A 68 -4.12 6.01 24.26
CA LEU A 68 -3.48 7.31 24.23
C LEU A 68 -3.22 7.78 22.80
N MET A 69 -3.21 9.09 22.58
CA MET A 69 -2.80 9.68 21.29
C MET A 69 -1.30 9.49 20.98
N THR A 70 -0.46 9.42 22.01
CA THR A 70 0.98 9.16 21.87
C THR A 70 1.24 7.73 21.39
N ARG A 71 2.05 7.60 20.34
CA ARG A 71 2.46 6.32 19.77
C ARG A 71 3.83 6.40 19.11
N GLY A 72 4.46 5.26 18.93
CA GLY A 72 5.60 5.07 18.05
C GLY A 72 5.18 4.71 16.64
N ARG A 73 6.16 4.39 15.79
CA ARG A 73 5.91 4.01 14.39
C ARG A 73 5.16 2.69 14.24
N ALA A 74 5.33 1.76 15.18
CA ALA A 74 4.67 0.46 15.21
C ALA A 74 3.92 0.17 16.52
N LEU A 75 4.31 0.82 17.62
CA LEU A 75 3.79 0.58 18.96
C LEU A 75 2.78 1.64 19.42
N TYR A 76 1.63 1.19 19.92
CA TYR A 76 0.58 2.04 20.47
C TYR A 76 -0.24 1.27 21.52
N THR A 77 -1.03 1.97 22.32
CA THR A 77 -2.01 1.31 23.22
C THR A 77 -3.18 0.77 22.42
N LYS A 78 -3.72 -0.39 22.75
CA LYS A 78 -4.78 -1.06 21.94
C LYS A 78 -6.04 -0.23 21.71
N GLY A 79 -6.38 0.70 22.59
CA GLY A 79 -7.57 1.54 22.44
C GLY A 79 -8.70 1.10 23.36
N THR A 80 -9.50 0.11 22.96
CA THR A 80 -10.79 -0.19 23.61
C THR A 80 -10.70 -1.14 24.81
N ASN A 81 -11.45 -0.83 25.88
CA ASN A 81 -11.63 -1.64 27.10
C ASN A 81 -10.33 -1.94 27.88
N ASP A 82 -9.35 -1.04 27.83
CA ASP A 82 -8.06 -1.24 28.49
C ASP A 82 -8.00 -0.62 29.90
N SER A 83 -8.72 -1.25 30.84
CA SER A 83 -8.85 -0.76 32.23
C SER A 83 -7.52 -0.63 32.99
N GLY A 84 -6.45 -1.27 32.52
CA GLY A 84 -5.12 -1.21 33.13
C GLY A 84 -4.40 0.13 32.91
N LEU A 85 -4.71 0.82 31.81
CA LEU A 85 -4.01 2.04 31.42
C LEU A 85 -4.30 3.22 32.36
N MET A 86 -5.52 3.36 32.88
CA MET A 86 -5.85 4.48 33.79
C MET A 86 -5.67 4.14 35.27
N THR A 87 -5.50 2.85 35.60
CA THR A 87 -5.40 2.35 36.99
C THR A 87 -3.97 2.20 37.48
N GLU A 88 -2.98 2.17 36.58
CA GLU A 88 -1.56 2.01 36.87
C GLU A 88 -0.75 3.29 36.59
N PHE A 89 0.35 3.50 37.32
CA PHE A 89 1.27 4.60 36.99
C PHE A 89 2.07 4.33 35.70
N GLY A 90 2.30 3.05 35.37
CA GLY A 90 3.00 2.62 34.15
C GLY A 90 2.08 2.50 32.92
N PHE A 91 2.46 1.65 31.98
CA PHE A 91 1.63 1.23 30.86
C PHE A 91 0.90 -0.08 31.20
N GLY A 92 0.10 -0.10 32.27
CA GLY A 92 -0.48 -1.32 32.84
C GLY A 92 -1.60 -1.99 32.04
N GLY A 93 -1.78 -1.59 30.79
CA GLY A 93 -2.77 -2.09 29.85
C GLY A 93 -2.17 -2.95 28.73
N VAL A 94 -2.92 -3.12 27.65
CA VAL A 94 -2.47 -3.85 26.44
C VAL A 94 -1.79 -2.88 25.47
N MET A 95 -0.52 -3.15 25.25
CA MET A 95 0.29 -2.52 24.23
C MET A 95 0.22 -3.36 22.95
N ARG A 96 0.09 -2.70 21.81
CA ARG A 96 0.00 -3.31 20.49
C ARG A 96 1.19 -2.89 19.64
N TYR A 97 1.94 -3.87 19.17
CA TYR A 97 2.96 -3.70 18.13
C TYR A 97 2.38 -4.22 16.81
N VAL A 98 1.84 -3.33 15.99
CA VAL A 98 1.05 -3.65 14.78
C VAL A 98 -0.07 -4.68 15.05
N LYS A 99 0.19 -5.99 14.86
CA LYS A 99 -0.77 -7.08 15.11
C LYS A 99 -0.52 -7.86 16.41
N GLY A 100 0.58 -7.62 17.10
CA GLY A 100 0.94 -8.30 18.35
C GLY A 100 0.45 -7.56 19.59
N ASP A 101 -0.41 -8.21 20.38
CA ASP A 101 -0.90 -7.69 21.66
C ASP A 101 -0.10 -8.26 22.83
N GLN A 102 0.38 -7.39 23.73
CA GLN A 102 1.01 -7.84 24.98
C GLN A 102 0.82 -6.84 26.12
N PRO A 103 0.71 -7.29 27.39
CA PRO A 103 0.61 -6.39 28.54
C PRO A 103 1.85 -5.52 28.72
N GLY A 104 1.70 -4.22 28.97
CA GLY A 104 2.82 -3.36 29.34
C GLY A 104 3.26 -3.57 30.81
N TYR A 105 4.25 -2.77 31.24
CA TYR A 105 4.74 -2.80 32.62
C TYR A 105 3.87 -1.97 33.56
N THR A 106 3.79 -2.39 34.83
CA THR A 106 3.08 -1.64 35.88
C THR A 106 4.05 -0.97 36.85
N LEU A 107 3.58 0.09 37.52
CA LEU A 107 4.36 0.84 38.50
C LEU A 107 3.52 1.12 39.74
N GLN A 108 4.15 0.95 40.91
CA GLN A 108 3.57 1.27 42.20
C GLN A 108 4.46 2.24 42.97
N ILE A 109 3.83 3.07 43.80
CA ILE A 109 4.51 3.99 44.72
C ILE A 109 4.10 3.60 46.14
N ASN A 110 5.06 3.20 46.97
CA ASN A 110 4.83 2.66 48.31
C ASN A 110 3.78 1.51 48.31
N GLY A 111 3.88 0.60 47.33
CA GLY A 111 2.95 -0.53 47.17
C GLY A 111 1.52 -0.15 46.74
N GLN A 112 1.31 1.09 46.27
CA GLN A 112 0.01 1.58 45.82
C GLN A 112 0.03 1.94 44.33
N ARG A 113 -1.06 1.60 43.62
CA ARG A 113 -1.27 1.86 42.19
C ARG A 113 -1.85 3.26 41.96
N ALA A 114 -1.94 3.72 40.71
CA ALA A 114 -2.51 5.05 40.43
C ALA A 114 -3.99 5.16 40.86
N ALA A 115 -4.76 4.07 40.76
CA ALA A 115 -6.14 3.99 41.23
C ALA A 115 -6.31 4.17 42.76
N ASP A 116 -5.24 3.95 43.54
CA ASP A 116 -5.24 4.15 44.99
C ASP A 116 -4.93 5.60 45.39
N PHE A 117 -4.58 6.45 44.42
CA PHE A 117 -4.39 7.88 44.59
C PHE A 117 -5.63 8.66 44.11
N GLN A 118 -5.77 9.89 44.61
CA GLN A 118 -6.76 10.81 44.06
C GLN A 118 -6.22 11.52 42.83
N GLU A 119 -6.70 11.16 41.64
CA GLU A 119 -6.42 11.89 40.40
C GLU A 119 -7.12 13.25 40.37
N SER A 120 -6.42 14.27 39.91
CA SER A 120 -6.99 15.54 39.49
C SER A 120 -7.29 15.49 38.00
N THR A 121 -8.45 14.95 37.62
CA THR A 121 -8.86 14.84 36.21
C THR A 121 -8.92 16.18 35.48
N ALA A 122 -9.15 17.29 36.19
CA ALA A 122 -9.05 18.65 35.62
C ALA A 122 -7.62 19.06 35.20
N ARG A 123 -6.61 18.27 35.56
CA ARG A 123 -5.21 18.41 35.14
C ARG A 123 -4.79 17.34 34.13
N ARG A 124 -5.69 16.41 33.79
CA ARG A 124 -5.47 15.42 32.74
C ARG A 124 -5.47 16.14 31.40
N VAL A 125 -4.47 15.86 30.57
CA VAL A 125 -4.46 16.27 29.17
C VAL A 125 -3.82 15.15 28.35
N ASP A 126 -4.49 14.74 27.29
CA ASP A 126 -3.90 13.91 26.24
C ASP A 126 -3.46 14.80 25.08
N TYR A 127 -2.19 14.73 24.74
CA TYR A 127 -1.59 15.43 23.60
C TYR A 127 -1.16 14.38 22.57
N PRO A 128 -1.12 14.74 21.26
CA PRO A 128 -0.49 13.93 20.24
C PRO A 128 0.85 13.30 20.67
N SER A 129 1.72 14.08 21.30
CA SER A 129 3.04 13.58 21.70
C SER A 129 3.08 12.90 23.06
N TYR A 130 2.22 13.22 24.03
CA TYR A 130 2.24 12.61 25.37
C TYR A 130 0.92 12.76 26.13
N TRP A 131 0.71 11.89 27.11
CA TRP A 131 -0.37 12.00 28.08
C TRP A 131 0.16 12.49 29.43
N THR A 132 -0.59 13.33 30.15
CA THR A 132 -0.23 13.76 31.51
C THR A 132 -1.42 13.88 32.45
N SER A 133 -1.18 13.61 33.74
CA SER A 133 -2.13 13.90 34.82
C SER A 133 -1.41 14.10 36.17
N ARG A 134 -2.17 14.46 37.21
CA ARG A 134 -1.66 14.69 38.56
C ARG A 134 -2.44 13.91 39.60
N TYR A 135 -1.72 13.28 40.52
CA TYR A 135 -2.24 12.43 41.58
C TYR A 135 -1.81 12.97 42.95
N THR A 136 -2.68 12.81 43.94
CA THR A 136 -2.40 13.12 45.35
C THR A 136 -2.61 11.88 46.20
N GLY A 137 -1.66 11.58 47.09
CA GLY A 137 -1.72 10.42 47.95
C GLY A 137 -2.92 10.44 48.89
N THR A 138 -3.48 9.27 49.14
CA THR A 138 -4.72 9.10 49.90
C THR A 138 -4.46 9.24 51.41
N ALA A 139 -5.37 9.91 52.12
CA ALA A 139 -5.22 10.11 53.56
C ALA A 139 -5.27 8.77 54.32
N GLY A 140 -4.37 8.59 55.30
CA GLY A 140 -4.28 7.37 56.10
C GLY A 140 -3.52 6.21 55.45
N THR A 141 -2.85 6.43 54.30
CA THR A 141 -1.98 5.43 53.65
C THR A 141 -0.53 5.91 53.61
N ASP A 142 0.40 5.02 53.25
CA ASP A 142 1.83 5.36 53.12
C ASP A 142 2.12 6.36 51.99
N SER A 143 1.15 6.66 51.12
CA SER A 143 1.26 7.73 50.13
C SER A 143 0.76 9.09 50.63
N GLU A 144 0.13 9.21 51.81
CA GLU A 144 -0.43 10.46 52.33
C GLU A 144 0.57 11.63 52.25
N GLY A 145 0.17 12.73 51.62
CA GLY A 145 1.03 13.90 51.47
C GLY A 145 2.07 13.80 50.35
N LEU A 146 2.07 12.73 49.54
CA LEU A 146 2.75 12.73 48.25
C LEU A 146 1.88 13.39 47.16
N ARG A 147 2.53 14.07 46.23
CA ARG A 147 1.93 14.53 44.97
C ARG A 147 2.76 14.03 43.81
N VAL A 148 2.12 13.43 42.83
CA VAL A 148 2.79 12.83 41.66
C VAL A 148 2.27 13.51 40.40
N THR A 149 3.15 14.05 39.57
CA THR A 149 2.80 14.41 38.18
C THR A 149 3.30 13.29 37.28
N LEU A 150 2.38 12.64 36.58
CA LEU A 150 2.63 11.53 35.68
C LEU A 150 2.66 12.06 34.24
N ARG A 151 3.66 11.65 33.46
CA ARG A 151 3.72 11.81 32.01
C ARG A 151 4.01 10.46 31.36
N ARG A 152 3.33 10.16 30.27
CA ARG A 152 3.50 8.94 29.48
C ARG A 152 3.62 9.28 28.01
N PHE A 153 4.58 8.66 27.34
CA PHE A 153 4.77 8.82 25.90
C PHE A 153 5.42 7.59 25.29
N ILE A 154 5.20 7.39 23.99
CA ILE A 154 5.85 6.35 23.21
C ILE A 154 6.71 7.05 22.16
N THR A 155 8.00 6.70 22.13
CA THR A 155 9.01 7.27 21.22
C THR A 155 8.87 6.71 19.81
N ASP A 156 9.55 7.32 18.84
CA ASP A 156 9.40 6.98 17.42
C ASP A 156 9.78 5.52 17.13
N TYR A 157 10.86 5.01 17.72
CA TYR A 157 11.27 3.61 17.69
C TYR A 157 10.76 2.82 18.91
N ASN A 158 9.49 3.01 19.24
CA ASN A 158 8.69 2.05 20.00
C ASN A 158 9.17 1.82 21.45
N VAL A 159 9.69 2.85 22.12
CA VAL A 159 9.97 2.84 23.57
C VAL A 159 8.84 3.53 24.33
N ALA A 160 8.10 2.78 25.14
CA ALA A 160 7.05 3.29 26.02
C ALA A 160 7.64 3.78 27.35
N VAL A 161 7.56 5.09 27.61
CA VAL A 161 8.25 5.77 28.72
C VAL A 161 7.25 6.41 29.69
N THR A 162 7.46 6.16 30.97
CA THR A 162 6.74 6.80 32.08
C THR A 162 7.69 7.69 32.85
N VAL A 163 7.28 8.94 33.10
CA VAL A 163 8.00 9.91 33.95
C VAL A 163 7.13 10.30 35.14
N LEU A 164 7.67 10.16 36.35
CA LEU A 164 7.04 10.45 37.63
C LEU A 164 7.79 11.60 38.33
N ASP A 165 7.17 12.77 38.43
CA ASP A 165 7.65 13.83 39.31
C ASP A 165 6.96 13.69 40.69
N ILE A 166 7.68 13.12 41.65
CA ILE A 166 7.18 12.78 42.98
C ILE A 166 7.60 13.87 43.96
N THR A 167 6.62 14.57 44.54
CA THR A 167 6.82 15.66 45.49
C THR A 167 6.35 15.24 46.88
N ASN A 168 7.21 15.44 47.88
CA ASN A 168 6.83 15.36 49.29
C ASN A 168 6.16 16.69 49.72
N ALA A 169 4.84 16.70 49.84
CA ALA A 169 4.07 17.88 50.23
C ALA A 169 3.83 17.99 51.75
N THR A 170 4.56 17.20 52.56
CA THR A 170 4.50 17.25 54.03
C THR A 170 5.61 18.13 54.63
N ASP A 171 5.55 18.35 55.95
CA ASP A 171 6.52 19.15 56.69
C ASP A 171 7.75 18.34 57.19
N GLY A 172 7.84 17.04 56.87
CA GLY A 172 8.94 16.16 57.29
C GLY A 172 9.44 15.26 56.16
N ASP A 173 10.61 14.66 56.34
CA ASP A 173 11.20 13.76 55.35
C ASP A 173 10.34 12.52 55.15
N LYS A 174 10.27 12.04 53.91
CA LYS A 174 9.49 10.86 53.54
C LYS A 174 10.29 9.91 52.65
N THR A 175 10.29 8.63 53.00
CA THR A 175 10.83 7.58 52.14
C THR A 175 9.78 7.18 51.11
N VAL A 176 10.19 7.13 49.86
CA VAL A 176 9.38 6.71 48.71
C VAL A 176 10.06 5.52 48.07
N GLU A 177 9.30 4.46 47.89
CA GLU A 177 9.65 3.29 47.09
C GLU A 177 8.86 3.33 45.79
N VAL A 178 9.56 3.19 44.67
CA VAL A 178 8.95 2.97 43.35
C VAL A 178 9.30 1.57 42.92
N SER A 179 8.29 0.73 42.70
CA SER A 179 8.48 -0.62 42.18
C SER A 179 7.90 -0.75 40.78
N LEU A 180 8.63 -1.45 39.91
CA LEU A 180 8.22 -1.81 38.56
C LEU A 180 8.05 -3.31 38.49
N GLN A 181 6.87 -3.74 38.06
CA GLN A 181 6.61 -5.14 37.72
C GLN A 181 6.69 -5.29 36.19
N PRO A 182 7.67 -6.05 35.66
CA PRO A 182 7.71 -6.38 34.24
C PRO A 182 6.52 -7.28 33.86
N PRO A 183 6.06 -7.24 32.60
CA PRO A 183 5.08 -8.20 32.11
C PRO A 183 5.67 -9.62 32.07
N ALA A 184 4.82 -10.64 32.00
CA ALA A 184 5.24 -12.04 32.01
C ALA A 184 6.14 -12.42 30.81
N SER A 185 6.02 -11.70 29.69
CA SER A 185 6.88 -11.80 28.51
C SER A 185 8.30 -11.28 28.72
N CYS A 186 8.62 -10.72 29.89
CA CYS A 186 9.93 -10.21 30.28
C CYS A 186 10.39 -10.90 31.57
N ASP A 187 10.81 -12.17 31.47
CA ASP A 187 11.14 -13.04 32.60
C ASP A 187 12.65 -13.18 32.87
N THR A 188 13.49 -12.69 31.95
CA THR A 188 14.94 -12.83 32.02
C THR A 188 15.55 -11.56 32.59
N LEU A 189 16.48 -11.69 33.54
CA LEU A 189 17.16 -10.55 34.16
C LEU A 189 18.59 -10.40 33.64
N GLU A 190 18.87 -9.29 32.97
CA GLU A 190 20.19 -8.90 32.48
C GLU A 190 20.68 -7.66 33.23
N GLY A 191 21.51 -7.88 34.26
CA GLY A 191 21.92 -6.80 35.17
C GLY A 191 20.73 -6.31 35.99
N ASP A 192 20.27 -5.08 35.74
CA ASP A 192 19.09 -4.47 36.37
C ASP A 192 18.01 -4.13 35.32
N THR A 193 17.95 -4.92 34.24
CA THR A 193 16.98 -4.79 33.16
C THR A 193 16.32 -6.13 32.94
N TYR A 194 14.99 -6.16 32.90
CA TYR A 194 14.25 -7.35 32.50
C TYR A 194 14.17 -7.40 30.97
N THR A 195 14.44 -8.56 30.40
CA THR A 195 14.41 -8.83 28.96
C THR A 195 13.49 -10.01 28.66
N GLY A 196 13.04 -10.08 27.42
CA GLY A 196 12.26 -11.18 26.87
C GLY A 196 11.88 -10.88 25.43
N GLY A 197 10.80 -11.45 24.93
CA GLY A 197 10.40 -11.29 23.54
C GLY A 197 8.94 -11.60 23.27
N ILE A 198 8.47 -11.21 22.10
CA ILE A 198 7.18 -11.63 21.54
C ILE A 198 7.37 -11.94 20.06
N TRP A 199 6.64 -12.93 19.56
CA TRP A 199 6.51 -13.16 18.13
C TRP A 199 5.37 -12.33 17.54
N VAL A 200 5.67 -11.53 16.52
CA VAL A 200 4.70 -10.66 15.84
C VAL A 200 4.96 -10.72 14.35
N ASP A 201 3.96 -11.15 13.58
CA ASP A 201 3.99 -11.07 12.11
C ASP A 201 5.29 -11.61 11.48
N TYR A 202 5.63 -12.84 11.85
CA TYR A 202 6.86 -13.53 11.43
C TYR A 202 8.16 -12.83 11.80
N ARG A 203 8.15 -12.00 12.85
CA ARG A 203 9.33 -11.35 13.42
C ARG A 203 9.39 -11.56 14.93
N ASN A 204 10.60 -11.75 15.45
CA ASN A 204 10.86 -11.75 16.89
C ASN A 204 11.15 -10.32 17.35
N ILE A 205 10.33 -9.79 18.25
CA ILE A 205 10.51 -8.47 18.83
C ILE A 205 11.07 -8.62 20.24
N ASP A 206 12.27 -8.09 20.46
CA ASP A 206 12.94 -8.09 21.76
C ASP A 206 12.29 -7.07 22.69
N LEU A 207 11.92 -7.51 23.89
CA LEU A 207 11.37 -6.66 24.93
C LEU A 207 12.44 -6.34 25.97
N ARG A 208 12.52 -5.07 26.37
CA ARG A 208 13.47 -4.61 27.42
C ARG A 208 12.83 -3.63 28.37
N VAL A 209 12.88 -3.88 29.67
CA VAL A 209 12.19 -3.09 30.71
C VAL A 209 13.17 -2.64 31.81
N SER A 210 13.21 -1.34 32.10
CA SER A 210 14.11 -0.77 33.10
C SER A 210 13.47 0.37 33.92
N LEU A 211 14.04 0.62 35.10
CA LEU A 211 13.64 1.64 36.07
C LEU A 211 14.87 2.43 36.58
N ASP A 212 14.78 3.75 36.61
CA ASP A 212 15.87 4.62 37.08
C ASP A 212 16.30 4.32 38.53
N GLY A 213 17.51 3.79 38.68
CA GLY A 213 18.06 3.38 39.97
C GLY A 213 17.36 2.15 40.58
N GLY A 214 16.53 1.46 39.80
CA GLY A 214 15.91 0.21 40.16
C GLY A 214 16.93 -0.91 40.30
N ARG A 215 16.71 -1.79 41.27
CA ARG A 215 17.46 -3.04 41.46
C ARG A 215 16.49 -4.19 41.52
N ALA A 216 16.88 -5.34 40.99
CA ALA A 216 16.04 -6.53 41.04
C ALA A 216 15.78 -6.98 42.49
N ALA A 217 14.50 -7.13 42.84
CA ALA A 217 14.04 -7.67 44.12
C ALA A 217 12.69 -8.39 43.92
N ASP A 218 12.62 -9.66 44.31
CA ASP A 218 11.39 -10.48 44.30
C ASP A 218 10.60 -10.49 42.96
N GLY A 219 11.29 -10.40 41.82
CA GLY A 219 10.66 -10.41 40.49
C GLY A 219 10.26 -9.02 39.96
N GLU A 220 10.62 -7.96 40.70
CA GLU A 220 10.39 -6.56 40.36
C GLU A 220 11.71 -5.77 40.28
N LEU A 221 11.67 -4.57 39.71
CA LEU A 221 12.73 -3.56 39.90
C LEU A 221 12.28 -2.56 40.96
N VAL A 222 13.06 -2.42 42.04
CA VAL A 222 12.72 -1.54 43.17
C VAL A 222 13.74 -0.42 43.30
N SER A 223 13.26 0.81 43.40
CA SER A 223 14.06 2.00 43.67
C SER A 223 13.52 2.75 44.88
N THR A 224 14.33 2.88 45.93
CA THR A 224 13.99 3.66 47.13
C THR A 224 14.73 5.01 47.14
N LEU A 225 14.03 6.08 47.53
CA LEU A 225 14.60 7.39 47.77
C LEU A 225 14.00 8.06 49.02
N THR A 226 14.73 8.98 49.64
CA THR A 226 14.22 9.80 50.75
C THR A 226 14.11 11.25 50.27
N LEU A 227 12.91 11.82 50.39
CA LEU A 227 12.58 13.18 49.99
C LEU A 227 12.42 14.07 51.22
N ALA A 228 13.16 15.17 51.29
CA ALA A 228 12.95 16.21 52.29
C ALA A 228 11.58 16.88 52.12
N ALA A 229 11.13 17.59 53.16
CA ALA A 229 9.91 18.39 53.10
C ALA A 229 9.92 19.38 51.91
N GLY A 230 8.93 19.29 51.04
CA GLY A 230 8.81 20.12 49.82
C GLY A 230 9.69 19.68 48.65
N GLU A 231 10.52 18.65 48.79
CA GLU A 231 11.41 18.17 47.72
C GLU A 231 10.62 17.41 46.64
N THR A 232 11.03 17.61 45.38
CA THR A 232 10.57 16.83 44.23
C THR A 232 11.74 16.03 43.66
N ALA A 233 11.54 14.75 43.43
CA ALA A 233 12.45 13.94 42.61
C ALA A 233 11.72 13.34 41.42
N THR A 234 12.45 13.16 40.33
CA THR A 234 11.95 12.54 39.10
C THR A 234 12.41 11.08 39.03
N LYS A 235 11.50 10.19 38.64
CA LYS A 235 11.79 8.80 38.29
C LYS A 235 11.27 8.50 36.89
N LYS A 236 12.04 7.74 36.11
CA LYS A 236 11.63 7.23 34.81
C LYS A 236 11.62 5.71 34.81
N ALA A 237 10.63 5.15 34.12
CA ALA A 237 10.59 3.75 33.70
C ALA A 237 10.37 3.68 32.19
N GLN A 238 10.82 2.60 31.57
CA GLN A 238 10.68 2.43 30.14
C GLN A 238 10.62 0.97 29.73
N MET A 239 9.92 0.71 28.64
CA MET A 239 9.84 -0.58 27.96
C MET A 239 10.06 -0.38 26.46
N GLY A 240 11.10 -1.01 25.90
CA GLY A 240 11.38 -1.01 24.47
C GLY A 240 10.82 -2.24 23.78
N PHE A 241 10.26 -2.06 22.59
CA PHE A 241 9.89 -3.11 21.64
C PHE A 241 10.84 -3.00 20.45
N ILE A 242 11.83 -3.88 20.42
CA ILE A 242 13.02 -3.74 19.59
C ILE A 242 12.98 -4.82 18.53
N ASP A 243 12.78 -4.45 17.26
CA ASP A 243 13.09 -5.37 16.17
C ASP A 243 14.64 -5.46 16.07
N PRO A 244 15.24 -6.65 16.24
CA PRO A 244 16.69 -6.82 16.12
C PRO A 244 17.24 -6.44 14.74
N LYS A 245 16.40 -6.42 13.70
CA LYS A 245 16.77 -5.97 12.34
C LYS A 245 16.68 -4.44 12.17
N GLU A 246 16.23 -3.70 13.18
CA GLU A 246 16.23 -2.23 13.22
C GLU A 246 17.15 -1.72 14.34
N PRO A 247 18.47 -1.54 14.07
CA PRO A 247 19.43 -1.14 15.09
C PRO A 247 19.09 0.19 15.78
N ALA A 248 18.35 1.08 15.11
CA ALA A 248 17.93 2.35 15.70
C ALA A 248 16.96 2.15 16.88
N ALA A 249 16.20 1.05 16.94
CA ALA A 249 15.29 0.76 18.05
C ALA A 249 16.03 0.47 19.35
N LEU A 250 17.07 -0.38 19.31
CA LEU A 250 17.92 -0.62 20.47
C LEU A 250 18.67 0.65 20.89
N ALA A 251 19.21 1.40 19.92
CA ALA A 251 19.93 2.64 20.19
C ALA A 251 19.03 3.71 20.85
N GLU A 252 17.76 3.81 20.44
CA GLU A 252 16.81 4.71 21.07
C GLU A 252 16.49 4.25 22.51
N TYR A 253 16.22 2.97 22.73
CA TYR A 253 16.02 2.43 24.08
C TYR A 253 17.18 2.77 25.02
N GLU A 254 18.42 2.51 24.60
CA GLU A 254 19.62 2.80 25.40
C GLU A 254 19.82 4.29 25.64
N THR A 255 19.52 5.12 24.63
CA THR A 255 19.57 6.59 24.75
C THR A 255 18.60 7.06 25.82
N TYR A 256 17.33 6.62 25.77
CA TYR A 256 16.34 6.99 26.78
C TYR A 256 16.70 6.39 28.15
N ALA A 257 17.32 5.21 28.22
CA ALA A 257 17.77 4.62 29.48
C ALA A 257 18.81 5.51 30.19
N ALA A 258 19.70 6.14 29.42
CA ALA A 258 20.77 6.98 29.93
C ALA A 258 20.33 8.41 30.32
N LEU A 259 19.20 8.88 29.81
CA LEU A 259 18.64 10.21 30.12
C LEU A 259 17.87 10.19 31.45
N ASP A 260 17.90 11.29 32.20
CA ASP A 260 16.93 11.49 33.27
C ASP A 260 15.52 11.74 32.70
N GLY A 261 14.48 11.60 33.55
CA GLY A 261 13.10 11.72 33.10
C GLY A 261 12.72 13.06 32.46
N GLN A 262 13.32 14.18 32.87
CA GLN A 262 13.02 15.49 32.29
C GLN A 262 13.67 15.64 30.91
N ALA A 263 14.92 15.20 30.77
CA ALA A 263 15.63 15.19 29.50
C ALA A 263 15.02 14.21 28.49
N ALA A 264 14.57 13.04 28.96
CA ALA A 264 13.81 12.08 28.15
C ALA A 264 12.50 12.69 27.62
N PHE A 265 11.72 13.31 28.51
CA PHE A 265 10.48 13.99 28.10
C PHE A 265 10.74 15.10 27.08
N ALA A 266 11.72 15.97 27.34
CA ALA A 266 12.09 17.06 26.44
C ALA A 266 12.50 16.55 25.06
N ARG A 267 13.38 15.53 25.01
CA ARG A 267 13.81 14.90 23.75
C ARG A 267 12.63 14.39 22.95
N HIS A 268 11.71 13.68 23.60
CA HIS A 268 10.55 13.10 22.93
C HIS A 268 9.64 14.15 22.31
N VAL A 269 9.19 15.13 23.11
CA VAL A 269 8.25 16.14 22.62
C VAL A 269 8.86 17.00 21.50
N GLN A 270 10.16 17.24 21.55
CA GLN A 270 10.91 17.94 20.50
C GLN A 270 11.00 17.12 19.20
N ALA A 271 11.31 15.83 19.31
CA ALA A 271 11.41 14.94 18.15
C ALA A 271 10.04 14.70 17.51
N TYR A 272 9.02 14.42 18.32
CA TYR A 272 7.66 14.17 17.82
C TYR A 272 7.11 15.38 17.04
N ASN A 273 7.34 16.59 17.54
CA ASN A 273 6.81 17.81 16.91
C ASN A 273 7.66 18.32 15.73
N ALA A 274 8.94 17.95 15.63
CA ALA A 274 9.75 18.26 14.45
C ALA A 274 9.17 17.65 13.17
N TRP A 275 8.59 16.45 13.29
CA TRP A 275 7.97 15.73 12.17
C TRP A 275 6.94 16.57 11.40
N TRP A 276 6.17 17.41 12.09
CA TRP A 276 5.16 18.26 11.43
C TRP A 276 5.79 19.29 10.49
N GLY A 277 6.93 19.88 10.88
CA GLY A 277 7.69 20.79 10.01
C GLY A 277 8.22 20.13 8.75
N ASP A 278 8.62 18.87 8.88
CA ASP A 278 9.24 18.12 7.78
C ASP A 278 8.22 17.51 6.82
N ASN A 279 6.99 17.20 7.29
CA ASN A 279 6.10 16.29 6.56
C ASN A 279 4.75 16.86 6.14
N ILE A 280 4.25 18.00 6.65
CA ILE A 280 2.92 18.49 6.27
C ILE A 280 2.97 19.89 5.64
N PRO A 281 2.07 20.18 4.68
CA PRO A 281 1.85 21.54 4.22
C PRO A 281 1.18 22.36 5.31
N TYR A 282 1.32 23.68 5.22
CA TYR A 282 0.58 24.62 6.04
C TYR A 282 -0.69 25.05 5.30
N MET A 283 -1.83 25.02 5.97
CA MET A 283 -3.10 25.55 5.45
C MET A 283 -3.66 26.58 6.41
N GLU A 284 -4.17 27.67 5.85
CA GLU A 284 -4.90 28.71 6.55
C GLU A 284 -6.26 28.94 5.90
N VAL A 285 -7.32 28.77 6.68
CA VAL A 285 -8.71 28.91 6.26
C VAL A 285 -9.46 29.87 7.19
N PRO A 286 -10.56 30.49 6.74
CA PRO A 286 -11.26 31.50 7.55
C PRO A 286 -12.04 30.90 8.72
N ASP A 287 -12.49 29.64 8.61
CA ASP A 287 -13.23 28.96 9.68
C ASP A 287 -12.26 28.26 10.67
N PRO A 288 -12.24 28.65 11.96
CA PRO A 288 -11.31 28.11 12.94
C PRO A 288 -11.62 26.66 13.37
N ALA A 289 -12.85 26.17 13.19
CA ALA A 289 -13.18 24.76 13.40
C ALA A 289 -12.62 23.90 12.25
N ILE A 290 -12.78 24.33 10.99
CA ILE A 290 -12.14 23.68 9.84
C ILE A 290 -10.61 23.73 9.99
N GLN A 291 -10.06 24.87 10.40
CA GLN A 291 -8.62 25.02 10.66
C GLN A 291 -8.07 23.98 11.65
N LYS A 292 -8.81 23.73 12.74
CA LYS A 292 -8.42 22.71 13.72
C LYS A 292 -8.63 21.30 13.18
N MET A 293 -9.70 21.06 12.42
CA MET A 293 -9.95 19.77 11.80
C MET A 293 -8.85 19.41 10.80
N ILE A 294 -8.36 20.36 10.02
CA ILE A 294 -7.20 20.16 9.13
C ILE A 294 -5.99 19.57 9.88
N ALA A 295 -5.65 20.16 11.02
CA ALA A 295 -4.55 19.69 11.86
C ALA A 295 -4.83 18.30 12.45
N TYR A 296 -6.08 18.06 12.88
CA TYR A 296 -6.51 16.75 13.37
C TYR A 296 -6.42 15.68 12.28
N ARG A 297 -6.76 16.00 11.04
CA ARG A 297 -6.69 15.07 9.91
C ARG A 297 -5.25 14.75 9.51
N TRP A 298 -4.33 15.71 9.58
CA TRP A 298 -2.90 15.41 9.48
C TRP A 298 -2.39 14.51 10.61
N TRP A 299 -2.91 14.70 11.82
CA TRP A 299 -2.64 13.78 12.92
C TRP A 299 -3.24 12.39 12.66
N ILE A 300 -4.46 12.28 12.12
CA ILE A 300 -5.08 10.99 11.75
C ILE A 300 -4.23 10.25 10.72
N THR A 301 -3.76 10.95 9.68
CA THR A 301 -2.84 10.41 8.67
C THR A 301 -1.61 9.83 9.34
N ARG A 302 -0.93 10.55 10.25
CA ARG A 302 0.25 10.03 10.96
C ARG A 302 -0.10 8.90 11.94
N PHE A 303 -1.21 9.05 12.66
CA PHE A 303 -1.59 8.17 13.77
C PHE A 303 -2.03 6.79 13.28
N ASN A 304 -2.62 6.71 12.10
CA ASN A 304 -3.08 5.48 11.47
C ASN A 304 -2.09 4.90 10.46
N MET A 305 -0.79 5.21 10.58
CA MET A 305 0.27 4.48 9.87
C MET A 305 0.82 3.34 10.73
N ALA A 306 1.23 2.25 10.08
CA ALA A 306 2.12 1.26 10.66
C ALA A 306 3.41 1.21 9.85
N ASP A 307 4.54 1.43 10.53
CA ASP A 307 5.87 1.37 9.93
C ASP A 307 6.73 0.45 10.78
N ALA A 308 6.56 -0.86 10.57
CA ALA A 308 7.14 -1.90 11.42
C ALA A 308 8.16 -2.79 10.71
N SER A 309 8.20 -2.77 9.37
CA SER A 309 9.09 -3.63 8.57
C SER A 309 8.95 -5.12 8.93
N THR A 310 7.71 -5.56 9.15
CA THR A 310 7.35 -6.96 9.44
C THR A 310 6.90 -7.67 8.16
N TYR A 311 6.68 -8.98 8.19
CA TYR A 311 6.43 -9.74 6.96
C TYR A 311 5.22 -9.24 6.16
N ASN A 312 4.06 -9.06 6.82
CA ASN A 312 2.88 -8.54 6.15
C ASN A 312 2.96 -7.02 5.94
N TYR A 313 3.78 -6.28 6.70
CA TYR A 313 3.93 -4.83 6.56
C TYR A 313 5.39 -4.41 6.35
N PRO A 314 5.95 -4.72 5.17
CA PRO A 314 7.36 -4.45 4.87
C PRO A 314 7.64 -2.95 4.68
N PHE A 315 6.60 -2.16 4.38
CA PHE A 315 6.68 -0.72 4.16
C PHE A 315 5.83 0.06 5.18
N PRO A 316 5.96 1.39 5.25
CA PRO A 316 4.98 2.24 5.93
C PRO A 316 3.61 2.10 5.26
N THR A 317 2.64 1.54 5.98
CA THR A 317 1.33 1.17 5.44
C THR A 317 0.21 1.87 6.20
N ALA A 318 -0.75 2.42 5.46
CA ALA A 318 -1.96 2.99 6.02
C ALA A 318 -2.88 1.91 6.62
N MET A 319 -3.40 2.18 7.81
CA MET A 319 -4.28 1.29 8.54
C MET A 319 -5.67 1.91 8.66
N GLU A 320 -6.70 1.16 8.28
CA GLU A 320 -8.09 1.55 8.53
C GLU A 320 -8.42 1.35 10.02
N GLY A 321 -8.09 2.37 10.82
CA GLY A 321 -8.40 2.44 12.24
C GLY A 321 -7.51 1.53 13.09
N VAL A 322 -6.42 2.07 13.61
CA VAL A 322 -5.49 1.30 14.46
C VAL A 322 -6.11 0.84 15.79
N PHE A 323 -7.17 1.53 16.25
CA PHE A 323 -8.00 1.12 17.39
C PHE A 323 -9.20 0.23 17.00
N GLY A 324 -9.36 -0.06 15.72
CA GLY A 324 -10.43 -0.86 15.13
C GLY A 324 -9.93 -2.17 14.56
N TYR A 325 -10.29 -2.45 13.30
CA TYR A 325 -9.84 -3.64 12.56
C TYR A 325 -8.32 -3.66 12.38
N ASN A 326 -7.71 -2.48 12.20
CA ASN A 326 -6.27 -2.30 12.17
C ASN A 326 -5.61 -3.08 11.02
N ASN A 327 -6.13 -2.91 9.80
CA ASN A 327 -5.68 -3.56 8.56
C ASN A 327 -5.44 -2.50 7.47
N ALA A 328 -4.67 -2.85 6.44
CA ALA A 328 -4.74 -2.14 5.17
C ALA A 328 -5.93 -2.72 4.37
N ILE A 329 -6.97 -1.91 4.12
CA ILE A 329 -8.20 -2.37 3.46
C ILE A 329 -8.29 -1.71 2.08
N VAL A 330 -8.32 -2.50 1.00
CA VAL A 330 -8.17 -2.02 -0.38
C VAL A 330 -9.24 -1.01 -0.79
N ASN A 331 -10.44 -1.08 -0.20
CA ASN A 331 -11.49 -0.09 -0.41
C ASN A 331 -11.13 1.30 0.17
N ALA A 332 -10.42 1.32 1.31
CA ALA A 332 -10.05 2.54 2.03
C ALA A 332 -8.72 3.15 1.53
N ILE A 333 -7.81 2.30 1.05
CA ILE A 333 -6.45 2.69 0.61
C ILE A 333 -6.47 3.84 -0.40
N PRO A 334 -7.33 3.87 -1.44
CA PRO A 334 -7.36 5.01 -2.36
C PRO A 334 -7.67 6.34 -1.67
N TRP A 335 -8.54 6.34 -0.66
CA TRP A 335 -8.94 7.55 0.07
C TRP A 335 -7.82 8.02 0.99
N GLN A 336 -7.07 7.07 1.55
CA GLN A 336 -5.90 7.34 2.38
C GLN A 336 -4.74 7.86 1.53
N LEU A 337 -4.48 7.26 0.37
CA LEU A 337 -3.51 7.74 -0.64
C LEU A 337 -3.85 9.16 -1.07
N ASP A 338 -5.11 9.44 -1.40
CA ASP A 338 -5.56 10.77 -1.78
C ASP A 338 -5.30 11.81 -0.67
N GLU A 339 -5.52 11.45 0.59
CA GLU A 339 -5.25 12.34 1.74
C GLU A 339 -3.74 12.55 1.94
N MET A 340 -2.93 11.48 1.84
CA MET A 340 -1.52 11.51 2.22
C MET A 340 -0.56 11.92 1.09
N ARG A 341 -1.00 11.98 -0.18
CA ARG A 341 -0.16 12.47 -1.30
C ARG A 341 0.32 13.91 -1.14
N TYR A 342 -0.27 14.65 -0.19
CA TYR A 342 0.16 16.00 0.16
C TYR A 342 1.11 16.05 1.35
N LEU A 343 1.45 14.91 1.98
CA LEU A 343 2.61 14.85 2.84
C LEU A 343 3.85 15.24 2.03
N ARG A 344 4.76 16.02 2.61
CA ARG A 344 5.94 16.53 1.90
C ARG A 344 6.90 15.42 1.46
N SER A 345 6.92 14.29 2.17
CA SER A 345 7.67 13.10 1.80
C SER A 345 6.73 12.03 1.24
N PRO A 346 7.03 11.42 0.08
CA PRO A 346 6.21 10.35 -0.48
C PRO A 346 6.38 9.02 0.26
N LEU A 347 7.20 8.93 1.32
CA LEU A 347 7.51 7.66 1.97
C LEU A 347 6.24 6.89 2.41
N ASN A 348 5.27 7.58 3.00
CA ASN A 348 4.04 6.92 3.47
C ASN A 348 3.09 6.57 2.32
N SER A 349 3.01 7.42 1.30
CA SER A 349 2.13 7.20 0.14
C SER A 349 2.68 6.10 -0.77
N TYR A 350 3.96 6.16 -1.12
CA TYR A 350 4.63 5.10 -1.88
C TYR A 350 4.76 3.82 -1.07
N GLY A 351 4.98 3.90 0.25
CA GLY A 351 4.96 2.72 1.12
C GLY A 351 3.61 2.02 1.10
N THR A 352 2.51 2.77 1.23
CA THR A 352 1.14 2.22 1.20
C THR A 352 0.79 1.66 -0.18
N TRP A 353 1.21 2.34 -1.26
CA TRP A 353 0.98 1.84 -2.62
C TRP A 353 1.80 0.58 -2.90
N ALA A 354 3.07 0.55 -2.49
CA ALA A 354 3.90 -0.64 -2.57
C ALA A 354 3.29 -1.79 -1.76
N ASP A 355 2.82 -1.55 -0.53
CA ASP A 355 2.14 -2.57 0.28
C ASP A 355 0.97 -3.22 -0.48
N ALA A 356 0.12 -2.42 -1.14
CA ALA A 356 -0.97 -2.95 -1.97
C ALA A 356 -0.47 -3.78 -3.17
N ILE A 357 0.61 -3.34 -3.84
CA ILE A 357 1.25 -4.08 -4.95
C ILE A 357 1.75 -5.45 -4.47
N PHE A 358 2.44 -5.49 -3.34
CA PHE A 358 3.03 -6.72 -2.82
C PHE A 358 2.02 -7.64 -2.12
N ALA A 359 0.95 -7.08 -1.57
CA ALA A 359 -0.16 -7.85 -1.02
C ALA A 359 -1.07 -8.47 -2.10
N ALA A 360 -0.93 -8.05 -3.37
CA ALA A 360 -1.75 -8.57 -4.46
C ALA A 360 -1.68 -10.10 -4.55
N SER A 361 -2.84 -10.73 -4.74
CA SER A 361 -2.98 -12.19 -4.82
C SER A 361 -3.78 -12.56 -6.06
N GLY A 362 -3.24 -13.47 -6.88
CA GLY A 362 -3.81 -13.79 -8.19
C GLY A 362 -3.85 -12.59 -9.16
N GLY A 363 -3.06 -11.55 -8.89
CA GLY A 363 -3.02 -10.30 -9.64
C GLY A 363 -3.94 -9.20 -9.11
N ILE A 364 -4.91 -9.49 -8.24
CA ILE A 364 -5.85 -8.50 -7.68
C ILE A 364 -5.30 -7.94 -6.38
N TYR A 365 -5.41 -6.63 -6.16
CA TYR A 365 -5.07 -6.03 -4.87
C TYR A 365 -5.91 -6.63 -3.73
N TRP A 366 -5.26 -6.92 -2.59
CA TRP A 366 -5.85 -7.72 -1.51
C TRP A 366 -5.75 -7.01 -0.16
N ASP A 367 -6.76 -7.19 0.71
CA ASP A 367 -6.73 -6.65 2.08
C ASP A 367 -5.56 -7.25 2.88
N ASN A 368 -4.75 -6.41 3.53
CA ASN A 368 -3.54 -6.84 4.22
C ASN A 368 -3.72 -6.77 5.77
N PRO A 369 -3.60 -7.90 6.50
CA PRO A 369 -3.24 -9.23 6.04
C PRO A 369 -4.43 -9.97 5.42
N ALA A 370 -4.14 -10.89 4.50
CA ALA A 370 -5.16 -11.65 3.78
C ALA A 370 -6.07 -12.43 4.75
N GLY A 371 -7.39 -12.29 4.61
CA GLY A 371 -8.36 -13.28 5.14
C GLY A 371 -9.50 -12.76 6.03
N LEU A 372 -9.49 -11.50 6.48
CA LEU A 372 -10.69 -10.96 7.14
C LEU A 372 -11.81 -10.71 6.12
N TRP A 373 -11.44 -10.08 5.01
CA TRP A 373 -12.40 -9.45 4.13
C TRP A 373 -12.17 -9.67 2.61
N GLY A 374 -11.06 -10.34 2.24
CA GLY A 374 -10.79 -10.83 0.88
C GLY A 374 -10.25 -9.78 -0.11
N HIS A 375 -10.32 -10.11 -1.40
CA HIS A 375 -10.18 -9.14 -2.49
C HIS A 375 -11.53 -8.45 -2.71
N LYS A 376 -11.49 -7.15 -3.02
CA LYS A 376 -12.67 -6.36 -3.35
C LYS A 376 -12.39 -5.57 -4.63
N PRO A 377 -13.16 -5.73 -5.71
CA PRO A 377 -12.93 -4.99 -6.94
C PRO A 377 -13.35 -3.51 -6.82
N GLN A 378 -13.95 -3.11 -5.70
CA GLN A 378 -14.31 -1.72 -5.41
C GLN A 378 -13.13 -0.93 -4.85
N HIS A 379 -12.17 -0.60 -5.69
CA HIS A 379 -11.10 0.33 -5.34
C HIS A 379 -10.58 1.09 -6.56
N TYR A 380 -9.89 2.19 -6.30
CA TYR A 380 -9.21 2.97 -7.33
C TYR A 380 -7.73 3.21 -7.01
N ILE A 381 -7.04 2.17 -6.51
CA ILE A 381 -5.64 2.25 -6.01
C ILE A 381 -4.70 2.73 -7.11
N SER A 382 -4.77 2.18 -8.32
CA SER A 382 -3.92 2.59 -9.44
C SER A 382 -4.14 4.05 -9.81
N LYS A 383 -5.39 4.53 -9.78
CA LYS A 383 -5.68 5.97 -9.95
C LYS A 383 -5.07 6.79 -8.83
N ALA A 384 -5.29 6.45 -7.55
CA ALA A 384 -4.76 7.22 -6.43
C ALA A 384 -3.21 7.22 -6.38
N GLY A 385 -2.58 6.10 -6.75
CA GLY A 385 -1.13 5.99 -6.94
C GLY A 385 -0.63 6.90 -8.07
N TRP A 386 -1.31 6.92 -9.22
CA TRP A 386 -1.01 7.83 -10.31
C TRP A 386 -1.11 9.30 -9.89
N GLU A 387 -2.18 9.69 -9.18
CA GLU A 387 -2.32 11.04 -8.65
C GLU A 387 -1.20 11.41 -7.65
N THR A 388 -0.76 10.44 -6.85
CA THR A 388 0.39 10.62 -5.95
C THR A 388 1.68 10.85 -6.73
N TYR A 389 1.91 10.09 -7.81
CA TYR A 389 3.06 10.27 -8.68
C TYR A 389 3.05 11.64 -9.36
N LYS A 390 1.87 12.15 -9.77
CA LYS A 390 1.72 13.51 -10.32
C LYS A 390 2.07 14.63 -9.32
N VAL A 391 2.16 14.35 -8.02
CA VAL A 391 2.67 15.31 -7.02
C VAL A 391 4.16 15.12 -6.78
N HIS A 392 4.61 13.87 -6.57
CA HIS A 392 5.94 13.59 -6.04
C HIS A 392 6.99 13.17 -7.08
N GLY A 393 6.55 12.66 -8.23
CA GLY A 393 7.38 12.01 -9.23
C GLY A 393 8.15 10.80 -8.69
N GLY A 394 9.02 10.21 -9.49
CA GLY A 394 9.79 9.03 -9.06
C GLY A 394 10.59 8.35 -10.15
N GLY A 395 10.78 9.00 -11.30
CA GLY A 395 11.39 8.39 -12.48
C GLY A 395 10.41 7.51 -13.27
N ARG A 396 10.78 7.19 -14.50
CA ARG A 396 9.94 6.39 -15.42
C ARG A 396 9.92 4.92 -15.06
N ASP A 397 11.02 4.38 -14.55
CA ASP A 397 11.12 2.95 -14.21
C ASP A 397 10.17 2.57 -13.09
N PHE A 398 10.09 3.39 -12.04
CA PHE A 398 9.11 3.24 -10.97
C PHE A 398 7.68 3.30 -11.51
N LEU A 399 7.38 4.28 -12.37
CA LEU A 399 6.06 4.44 -12.96
C LEU A 399 5.68 3.25 -13.83
N ALA A 400 6.62 2.73 -14.63
CA ALA A 400 6.41 1.57 -15.48
C ALA A 400 6.13 0.30 -14.66
N ALA A 401 6.88 0.08 -13.57
CA ALA A 401 6.68 -1.06 -12.68
C ALA A 401 5.32 -0.98 -11.96
N ALA A 402 4.96 0.20 -11.46
CA ALA A 402 3.66 0.40 -10.84
C ALA A 402 2.50 0.29 -11.85
N ALA A 403 2.71 0.68 -13.11
CA ALA A 403 1.77 0.46 -14.22
C ALA A 403 1.59 -1.02 -14.54
N ALA A 404 2.67 -1.81 -14.51
CA ALA A 404 2.58 -3.26 -14.69
C ALA A 404 1.79 -3.94 -13.56
N ALA A 405 1.99 -3.53 -12.31
CA ALA A 405 1.19 -4.01 -11.18
C ALA A 405 -0.30 -3.65 -11.34
N GLY A 406 -0.60 -2.39 -11.71
CA GLY A 406 -1.98 -1.95 -11.98
C GLY A 406 -2.62 -2.65 -13.19
N GLU A 407 -1.84 -2.98 -14.22
CA GLU A 407 -2.29 -3.82 -15.34
C GLU A 407 -2.70 -5.21 -14.86
N GLY A 408 -1.91 -5.83 -13.96
CA GLY A 408 -2.23 -7.12 -13.35
C GLY A 408 -3.57 -7.09 -12.64
N ASP A 409 -3.81 -6.05 -11.84
CA ASP A 409 -5.05 -5.83 -11.10
C ASP A 409 -6.27 -5.62 -12.02
N VAL A 410 -6.14 -4.77 -13.04
CA VAL A 410 -7.22 -4.52 -14.01
C VAL A 410 -7.62 -5.80 -14.75
N LEU A 411 -6.63 -6.58 -15.20
CA LEU A 411 -6.88 -7.82 -15.93
C LEU A 411 -7.46 -8.92 -15.04
N ALA A 412 -6.91 -9.10 -13.84
CA ALA A 412 -7.37 -10.12 -12.91
C ALA A 412 -8.77 -9.79 -12.37
N THR A 413 -9.06 -8.51 -12.12
CA THR A 413 -10.41 -8.04 -11.75
C THR A 413 -11.43 -8.32 -12.85
N ARG A 414 -11.09 -8.07 -14.13
CA ARG A 414 -11.94 -8.48 -15.26
C ARG A 414 -12.18 -9.99 -15.26
N ASP A 415 -11.13 -10.78 -15.16
CA ASP A 415 -11.25 -12.24 -15.24
C ASP A 415 -12.06 -12.85 -14.11
N ALA A 416 -12.01 -12.24 -12.92
CA ALA A 416 -12.76 -12.70 -11.75
C ALA A 416 -14.23 -12.25 -11.74
N TYR A 417 -14.53 -11.07 -12.27
CA TYR A 417 -15.83 -10.40 -12.04
C TYR A 417 -16.58 -9.96 -13.31
N ASP A 418 -16.02 -10.13 -14.51
CA ASP A 418 -16.71 -9.90 -15.80
C ASP A 418 -16.63 -11.17 -16.68
N PRO A 419 -17.22 -12.29 -16.23
CA PRO A 419 -17.08 -13.58 -16.92
C PRO A 419 -17.84 -13.65 -18.25
N ASP A 420 -18.83 -12.80 -18.49
CA ASP A 420 -19.57 -12.70 -19.75
C ASP A 420 -18.97 -11.67 -20.71
N GLY A 421 -18.03 -10.83 -20.25
CA GLY A 421 -17.20 -9.94 -21.04
C GLY A 421 -18.00 -8.77 -21.62
N ASP A 422 -19.04 -8.35 -20.89
CA ASP A 422 -19.93 -7.28 -21.32
C ASP A 422 -19.41 -5.89 -20.92
N GLY A 423 -18.37 -5.84 -20.08
CA GLY A 423 -17.72 -4.61 -19.61
C GLY A 423 -18.33 -4.01 -18.35
N ILE A 424 -19.29 -4.70 -17.71
CA ILE A 424 -19.83 -4.38 -16.38
C ILE A 424 -19.59 -5.57 -15.45
N TYR A 425 -19.12 -5.26 -14.24
CA TYR A 425 -18.61 -6.26 -13.33
C TYR A 425 -19.74 -6.79 -12.43
N GLY A 426 -19.92 -8.12 -12.46
CA GLY A 426 -20.83 -8.90 -11.63
C GLY A 426 -20.29 -9.09 -10.21
N ILE A 427 -21.05 -8.66 -9.21
CA ILE A 427 -20.67 -8.75 -7.80
C ILE A 427 -21.77 -9.41 -6.99
N GLN A 428 -21.43 -10.51 -6.31
CA GLN A 428 -22.28 -11.14 -5.32
C GLN A 428 -21.95 -10.59 -3.92
N TYR A 429 -22.80 -9.71 -3.42
CA TYR A 429 -22.70 -9.13 -2.08
C TYR A 429 -23.70 -9.80 -1.13
N ASP A 430 -23.24 -10.32 0.00
CA ASP A 430 -24.16 -10.83 1.03
C ASP A 430 -24.03 -10.18 2.43
N ALA A 431 -22.99 -9.39 2.76
CA ALA A 431 -22.93 -8.82 4.13
C ALA A 431 -22.15 -7.50 4.41
N TRP A 432 -21.50 -6.88 3.43
CA TRP A 432 -20.35 -6.00 3.72
C TRP A 432 -20.64 -4.50 3.79
N ASP A 433 -21.64 -4.04 3.05
CA ASP A 433 -22.09 -2.65 3.02
C ASP A 433 -23.60 -2.61 3.28
N ALA A 434 -23.96 -2.73 4.56
CA ALA A 434 -25.35 -2.81 4.99
C ALA A 434 -26.13 -1.49 4.81
N ASP A 435 -25.45 -0.39 4.47
CA ASP A 435 -26.01 0.94 4.23
C ASP A 435 -26.31 1.21 2.74
N THR A 436 -26.16 0.20 1.87
CA THR A 436 -26.40 0.27 0.42
C THR A 436 -27.74 -0.36 0.03
N ALA A 437 -28.67 0.43 -0.50
CA ALA A 437 -30.04 0.05 -0.83
C ALA A 437 -30.12 -0.97 -1.96
N SER A 438 -29.30 -0.83 -3.02
CA SER A 438 -29.25 -1.80 -4.13
C SER A 438 -28.97 -3.23 -3.64
N LEU A 439 -28.20 -3.40 -2.57
CA LEU A 439 -27.88 -4.71 -2.00
C LEU A 439 -29.04 -5.34 -1.24
N ALA A 440 -30.15 -4.63 -1.03
CA ALA A 440 -31.36 -5.18 -0.42
C ALA A 440 -32.01 -6.30 -1.26
N ILE A 441 -31.67 -6.39 -2.55
CA ILE A 441 -32.03 -7.48 -3.43
C ILE A 441 -30.89 -8.51 -3.44
N PRO A 442 -31.12 -9.74 -2.93
CA PRO A 442 -30.09 -10.79 -2.93
C PRO A 442 -29.75 -11.24 -4.36
N GLY A 443 -28.49 -11.60 -4.57
CA GLY A 443 -28.00 -12.11 -5.84
C GLY A 443 -26.83 -11.28 -6.38
N GLU A 444 -26.17 -11.84 -7.38
CA GLU A 444 -25.10 -11.15 -8.11
C GLU A 444 -25.68 -10.02 -8.97
N GLN A 445 -25.01 -8.87 -8.95
CA GLN A 445 -25.43 -7.68 -9.69
C GLN A 445 -24.28 -7.15 -10.54
N GLU A 446 -24.57 -6.82 -11.80
CA GLU A 446 -23.74 -5.98 -12.65
C GLU A 446 -23.83 -4.54 -12.13
N ARG A 447 -22.71 -4.03 -11.59
CA ARG A 447 -22.72 -2.74 -10.88
C ARG A 447 -21.91 -1.65 -11.59
N ILE A 448 -22.59 -0.53 -11.81
CA ILE A 448 -21.99 0.69 -12.37
C ILE A 448 -20.89 1.29 -11.49
N ASP A 449 -20.97 1.13 -10.17
CA ASP A 449 -19.95 1.64 -9.25
C ASP A 449 -18.61 0.92 -9.44
N THR A 450 -18.65 -0.40 -9.50
CA THR A 450 -17.48 -1.25 -9.71
C THR A 450 -16.90 -1.04 -11.10
N ALA A 451 -17.75 -0.96 -12.13
CA ALA A 451 -17.31 -0.60 -13.49
C ALA A 451 -16.64 0.79 -13.55
N SER A 452 -17.17 1.78 -12.82
CA SER A 452 -16.56 3.12 -12.73
C SER A 452 -15.17 3.08 -12.10
N LEU A 453 -14.99 2.30 -11.04
CA LEU A 453 -13.69 2.16 -10.37
C LEU A 453 -12.67 1.36 -11.20
N ALA A 454 -13.13 0.32 -11.91
CA ALA A 454 -12.31 -0.40 -12.88
C ALA A 454 -11.90 0.51 -14.07
N TYR A 455 -12.82 1.34 -14.58
CA TYR A 455 -12.54 2.37 -15.57
C TYR A 455 -11.44 3.33 -15.09
N ALA A 456 -11.57 3.84 -13.86
CA ALA A 456 -10.59 4.74 -13.25
C ALA A 456 -9.19 4.13 -13.19
N ASN A 457 -9.07 2.86 -12.78
CA ASN A 457 -7.77 2.18 -12.74
C ASN A 457 -7.21 1.93 -14.14
N ALA A 458 -8.03 1.50 -15.10
CA ALA A 458 -7.59 1.26 -16.48
C ALA A 458 -7.15 2.56 -17.19
N ALA A 459 -7.90 3.65 -17.00
CA ALA A 459 -7.55 4.97 -17.53
C ALA A 459 -6.23 5.47 -16.91
N ALA A 460 -6.07 5.34 -15.59
CA ALA A 460 -4.82 5.69 -14.92
C ALA A 460 -3.65 4.84 -15.43
N VAL A 461 -3.80 3.52 -15.58
CA VAL A 461 -2.76 2.64 -16.13
C VAL A 461 -2.37 3.05 -17.55
N SER A 462 -3.33 3.44 -18.39
CA SER A 462 -3.07 3.99 -19.73
C SER A 462 -2.21 5.27 -19.65
N GLU A 463 -2.59 6.22 -18.80
CA GLU A 463 -1.83 7.47 -18.60
C GLU A 463 -0.43 7.22 -18.03
N MET A 464 -0.30 6.30 -17.07
CA MET A 464 0.98 5.91 -16.49
C MET A 464 1.90 5.30 -17.56
N TYR A 465 1.39 4.42 -18.43
CA TYR A 465 2.18 3.88 -19.53
C TYR A 465 2.59 4.93 -20.54
N ALA A 466 1.71 5.89 -20.87
CA ALA A 466 2.08 7.00 -21.74
C ALA A 466 3.21 7.84 -21.13
N ALA A 467 3.09 8.20 -19.85
CA ALA A 467 4.10 8.97 -19.12
C ALA A 467 5.42 8.20 -18.88
N ALA A 468 5.36 6.87 -18.80
CA ALA A 468 6.54 6.00 -18.73
C ALA A 468 7.24 5.81 -20.09
N GLY A 469 6.65 6.27 -21.20
CA GLY A 469 7.21 6.12 -22.54
C GLY A 469 6.86 4.78 -23.23
N LEU A 470 5.71 4.20 -22.90
CA LEU A 470 5.20 2.93 -23.42
C LEU A 470 3.86 3.13 -24.16
N PRO A 471 3.86 3.81 -25.33
CA PRO A 471 2.63 4.25 -26.01
C PRO A 471 1.73 3.10 -26.49
N ASP A 472 2.29 1.95 -26.90
CA ASP A 472 1.49 0.80 -27.36
C ASP A 472 0.66 0.19 -26.20
N LYS A 473 1.25 0.14 -25.01
CA LYS A 473 0.51 -0.26 -23.79
C LYS A 473 -0.52 0.81 -23.42
N ALA A 474 -0.16 2.08 -23.51
CA ALA A 474 -1.10 3.18 -23.26
C ALA A 474 -2.34 3.08 -24.17
N GLU A 475 -2.16 2.85 -25.47
CA GLU A 475 -3.27 2.64 -26.41
C GLU A 475 -4.12 1.41 -26.03
N THR A 476 -3.48 0.31 -25.64
CA THR A 476 -4.18 -0.92 -25.23
C THR A 476 -5.09 -0.69 -24.03
N TYR A 477 -4.57 -0.07 -22.97
CA TYR A 477 -5.35 0.19 -21.75
C TYR A 477 -6.32 1.37 -21.90
N GLY A 478 -6.02 2.32 -22.80
CA GLY A 478 -6.96 3.36 -23.19
C GLY A 478 -8.19 2.76 -23.89
N ALA A 479 -7.97 1.85 -24.85
CA ALA A 479 -9.06 1.12 -25.49
C ALA A 479 -9.84 0.23 -24.50
N PHE A 480 -9.16 -0.37 -23.53
CA PHE A 480 -9.80 -1.14 -22.45
C PHE A 480 -10.74 -0.26 -21.61
N ALA A 481 -10.26 0.90 -21.16
CA ALA A 481 -11.06 1.85 -20.40
C ALA A 481 -12.26 2.35 -21.23
N GLU A 482 -12.06 2.68 -22.50
CA GLU A 482 -13.14 3.12 -23.39
C GLU A 482 -14.20 2.03 -23.65
N ASN A 483 -13.82 0.76 -23.63
CA ASN A 483 -14.78 -0.34 -23.68
C ASN A 483 -15.66 -0.38 -22.42
N ILE A 484 -15.08 -0.23 -21.22
CA ILE A 484 -15.84 -0.15 -19.96
C ILE A 484 -16.77 1.06 -19.97
N ARG A 485 -16.27 2.23 -20.40
CA ARG A 485 -17.07 3.46 -20.54
C ARG A 485 -18.27 3.21 -21.44
N THR A 486 -18.04 2.67 -22.65
CA THR A 486 -19.10 2.41 -23.63
C THR A 486 -20.13 1.40 -23.13
N ALA A 487 -19.67 0.31 -22.50
CA ALA A 487 -20.52 -0.71 -21.89
C ALA A 487 -21.38 -0.10 -20.78
N SER A 488 -20.76 0.61 -19.84
CA SER A 488 -21.42 1.28 -18.72
C SER A 488 -22.52 2.24 -19.18
N LEU A 489 -22.22 3.11 -20.14
CA LEU A 489 -23.20 4.08 -20.67
C LEU A 489 -24.34 3.41 -21.44
N SER A 490 -24.13 2.24 -22.05
CA SER A 490 -25.15 1.52 -22.80
C SER A 490 -26.01 0.59 -21.94
N ASN A 491 -25.38 -0.06 -20.95
CA ASN A 491 -25.98 -1.16 -20.21
C ASN A 491 -26.43 -0.75 -18.80
N ALA A 492 -25.90 0.31 -18.20
CA ALA A 492 -26.34 0.78 -16.88
C ALA A 492 -27.26 2.01 -16.92
N TRP A 493 -27.36 2.70 -18.06
CA TRP A 493 -28.26 3.85 -18.19
C TRP A 493 -29.71 3.42 -18.49
N ASP A 494 -30.64 3.81 -17.62
CA ASP A 494 -32.08 3.65 -17.88
C ASP A 494 -32.68 4.96 -18.43
N ASP A 495 -33.03 4.96 -19.71
CA ASP A 495 -33.70 6.07 -20.39
C ASP A 495 -35.06 6.43 -19.77
N THR A 496 -35.71 5.50 -19.07
CA THR A 496 -37.04 5.76 -18.48
C THR A 496 -36.94 6.64 -17.25
N THR A 497 -36.02 6.29 -16.34
CA THR A 497 -35.79 7.03 -15.10
C THR A 497 -34.75 8.14 -15.25
N GLN A 498 -33.96 8.14 -16.32
CA GLN A 498 -32.80 9.01 -16.52
C GLN A 498 -31.79 8.86 -15.37
N GLN A 499 -31.47 7.61 -15.05
CA GLN A 499 -30.60 7.23 -13.94
C GLN A 499 -29.64 6.13 -14.37
N PHE A 500 -28.44 6.12 -13.78
CA PHE A 500 -27.61 4.91 -13.79
C PHE A 500 -28.15 3.94 -12.75
N LEU A 501 -28.45 2.71 -13.16
CA LEU A 501 -28.99 1.65 -12.32
C LEU A 501 -28.16 0.38 -12.49
N MET A 502 -28.23 -0.49 -11.49
CA MET A 502 -27.59 -1.80 -11.52
C MET A 502 -28.54 -2.82 -12.14
N LYS A 503 -28.00 -3.95 -12.58
CA LYS A 503 -28.79 -5.08 -13.09
C LYS A 503 -28.47 -6.35 -12.33
N MET A 504 -29.46 -7.22 -12.19
CA MET A 504 -29.23 -8.58 -11.70
C MET A 504 -28.48 -9.37 -12.78
N ALA A 505 -27.31 -9.93 -12.46
CA ALA A 505 -26.44 -10.57 -13.45
C ALA A 505 -27.07 -11.80 -14.11
N ASP A 506 -27.92 -12.53 -13.37
CA ASP A 506 -28.56 -13.76 -13.86
C ASP A 506 -29.77 -13.54 -14.78
N THR A 507 -30.46 -12.41 -14.61
CA THR A 507 -31.76 -12.12 -15.24
C THR A 507 -31.74 -10.88 -16.13
N GLY A 508 -30.75 -9.99 -15.97
CA GLY A 508 -30.69 -8.69 -16.62
C GLY A 508 -31.79 -7.71 -16.17
N GLU A 509 -32.55 -8.05 -15.12
CA GLU A 509 -33.58 -7.18 -14.58
C GLU A 509 -32.96 -5.98 -13.87
N TRP A 510 -33.54 -4.79 -14.09
CA TRP A 510 -33.12 -3.57 -13.42
C TRP A 510 -33.31 -3.69 -11.90
N ASN A 511 -32.27 -3.34 -11.15
CA ASN A 511 -32.39 -3.03 -9.74
C ASN A 511 -32.94 -1.60 -9.59
N PRO A 512 -34.14 -1.41 -9.03
CA PRO A 512 -34.78 -0.10 -8.95
C PRO A 512 -34.20 0.79 -7.84
N PHE A 513 -33.34 0.27 -6.97
CA PHE A 513 -32.82 1.02 -5.83
C PHE A 513 -31.52 1.74 -6.19
N ARG A 514 -31.41 2.99 -5.73
CA ARG A 514 -30.30 3.89 -5.99
C ARG A 514 -29.49 4.11 -4.72
N ASP A 515 -28.20 4.32 -4.94
CA ASP A 515 -27.19 4.66 -3.94
C ASP A 515 -26.33 5.81 -4.47
N ILE A 516 -25.58 6.48 -3.61
CA ILE A 516 -24.54 7.43 -4.04
C ILE A 516 -23.53 6.74 -4.97
N ASN A 517 -23.30 5.45 -4.78
CA ASN A 517 -22.46 4.60 -5.61
C ASN A 517 -22.83 4.66 -7.10
N ASN A 518 -24.11 4.82 -7.44
CA ASN A 518 -24.58 4.93 -8.84
C ASN A 518 -23.94 6.11 -9.59
N TYR A 519 -23.45 7.12 -8.86
CA TYR A 519 -22.88 8.34 -9.40
C TYR A 519 -21.35 8.33 -9.44
N TYR A 520 -20.70 7.22 -9.07
CA TYR A 520 -19.23 7.10 -9.18
C TYR A 520 -18.74 7.29 -10.62
N ALA A 521 -19.58 7.02 -11.62
CA ALA A 521 -19.29 7.29 -13.03
C ALA A 521 -18.97 8.77 -13.30
N PHE A 522 -19.62 9.70 -12.59
CA PHE A 522 -19.30 11.13 -12.64
C PHE A 522 -18.04 11.43 -11.81
N MET A 523 -17.93 10.85 -10.61
CA MET A 523 -16.78 11.04 -9.70
C MET A 523 -15.43 10.68 -10.34
N VAL A 524 -15.41 9.77 -11.31
CA VAL A 524 -14.19 9.33 -12.00
C VAL A 524 -14.05 9.87 -13.42
N GLY A 525 -14.93 10.77 -13.86
CA GLY A 525 -14.91 11.35 -15.21
C GLY A 525 -15.26 10.36 -16.34
N MET A 526 -15.93 9.24 -16.03
CA MET A 526 -16.37 8.26 -17.02
C MET A 526 -17.53 8.79 -17.87
N VAL A 527 -18.40 9.63 -17.32
CA VAL A 527 -19.54 10.20 -18.06
C VAL A 527 -19.09 11.39 -18.91
N PRO A 528 -19.37 11.43 -20.22
CA PRO A 528 -19.08 12.60 -21.04
C PRO A 528 -20.04 13.76 -20.72
N ALA A 529 -19.51 14.98 -20.63
CA ALA A 529 -20.30 16.20 -20.44
C ALA A 529 -21.08 16.59 -21.71
N GLY A 530 -22.25 17.20 -21.53
CA GLY A 530 -23.12 17.71 -22.59
C GLY A 530 -23.96 16.66 -23.32
N GLU A 531 -23.97 15.40 -22.86
CA GLU A 531 -24.71 14.31 -23.51
C GLU A 531 -26.08 14.01 -22.88
N GLY A 532 -26.43 14.69 -21.79
CA GLY A 532 -27.75 14.60 -21.14
C GLY A 532 -27.80 13.65 -19.95
N TYR A 533 -26.72 12.93 -19.68
CA TYR A 533 -26.57 12.09 -18.48
C TYR A 533 -26.65 12.88 -17.18
N GLU A 534 -26.32 14.18 -17.21
CA GLU A 534 -26.40 15.12 -16.08
C GLU A 534 -27.81 15.23 -15.48
N ALA A 535 -28.85 14.83 -16.24
CA ALA A 535 -30.21 14.70 -15.72
C ALA A 535 -30.27 13.82 -14.46
N ALA A 536 -29.37 12.82 -14.34
CA ALA A 536 -29.31 11.95 -13.17
C ALA A 536 -28.96 12.72 -11.88
N LEU A 537 -28.13 13.76 -11.97
CA LEU A 537 -27.66 14.56 -10.82
C LEU A 537 -28.77 15.40 -10.16
N GLY A 538 -29.92 15.54 -10.81
CA GLY A 538 -31.09 16.26 -10.28
C GLY A 538 -31.66 15.66 -8.99
N VAL A 539 -31.29 14.42 -8.63
CA VAL A 539 -31.70 13.79 -7.36
C VAL A 539 -31.09 14.48 -6.14
N PHE A 540 -29.90 15.07 -6.26
CA PHE A 540 -29.21 15.71 -5.13
C PHE A 540 -29.89 17.03 -4.73
N GLY A 541 -30.83 17.54 -5.54
CA GLY A 541 -31.71 18.66 -5.21
C GLY A 541 -33.02 18.24 -4.52
N GLN A 542 -33.21 16.95 -4.23
CA GLN A 542 -34.45 16.37 -3.71
C GLN A 542 -34.18 15.68 -2.35
N PRO A 543 -34.50 16.31 -1.21
CA PRO A 543 -34.18 15.77 0.12
C PRO A 543 -34.86 14.44 0.44
N GLU A 544 -35.98 14.13 -0.20
CA GLU A 544 -36.64 12.82 -0.12
C GLU A 544 -35.86 11.70 -0.81
N GLU A 545 -35.01 12.04 -1.78
CA GLU A 545 -34.12 11.11 -2.49
C GLU A 545 -32.77 11.04 -1.77
N PHE A 546 -32.00 12.12 -1.80
CA PHE A 546 -30.75 12.25 -1.05
C PHE A 546 -30.84 13.45 -0.10
N PRO A 547 -31.03 13.22 1.21
CA PRO A 547 -31.02 14.30 2.18
C PRO A 547 -29.62 14.90 2.24
N PHE A 548 -29.56 16.23 2.29
CA PHE A 548 -28.30 16.94 2.44
C PHE A 548 -27.60 16.62 3.77
N TRP A 549 -28.37 16.49 4.85
CA TRP A 549 -27.87 16.17 6.18
C TRP A 549 -28.85 15.29 6.98
N PRO A 550 -28.41 14.14 7.53
CA PRO A 550 -27.11 13.52 7.27
C PRO A 550 -27.07 12.93 5.86
N MET A 551 -25.89 12.94 5.23
CA MET A 551 -25.69 12.32 3.91
C MET A 551 -25.57 10.80 4.07
N TYR A 552 -26.48 10.05 3.45
CA TYR A 552 -26.50 8.58 3.46
C TYR A 552 -26.03 8.01 2.13
N ILE A 553 -25.45 6.80 2.13
CA ILE A 553 -25.16 6.06 0.91
C ILE A 553 -26.47 5.68 0.19
N SER A 554 -27.39 5.05 0.91
CA SER A 554 -28.73 4.70 0.39
C SER A 554 -29.54 5.94 0.03
N ASN A 555 -30.22 5.88 -1.11
CA ASN A 555 -31.34 6.76 -1.39
C ASN A 555 -32.44 6.58 -0.32
N SER A 556 -32.95 7.68 0.22
CA SER A 556 -33.89 7.68 1.33
C SER A 556 -35.28 7.17 0.96
N SER A 557 -35.80 7.48 -0.22
CA SER A 557 -37.08 6.94 -0.71
C SER A 557 -36.99 5.42 -0.92
N ASP A 558 -35.87 4.96 -1.47
CA ASP A 558 -35.62 3.55 -1.73
C ASP A 558 -35.45 2.78 -0.40
N TYR A 559 -34.75 3.35 0.57
CA TYR A 559 -34.66 2.81 1.94
C TYR A 559 -36.04 2.61 2.59
N GLU A 560 -36.93 3.62 2.53
CA GLU A 560 -38.28 3.48 3.09
C GLU A 560 -39.09 2.38 2.38
N THR A 561 -38.89 2.20 1.08
CA THR A 561 -39.50 1.11 0.30
C THR A 561 -39.02 -0.26 0.75
N ILE A 562 -37.72 -0.40 1.00
CA ILE A 562 -37.10 -1.62 1.54
C ILE A 562 -37.69 -1.95 2.91
N GLN A 563 -37.71 -0.98 3.82
CA GLN A 563 -38.24 -1.18 5.19
C GLN A 563 -39.74 -1.49 5.21
N ALA A 564 -40.52 -0.95 4.27
CA ALA A 564 -41.94 -1.25 4.14
C ALA A 564 -42.23 -2.65 3.56
N SER A 565 -41.22 -3.33 3.00
CA SER A 565 -41.36 -4.63 2.32
C SER A 565 -40.37 -5.69 2.86
N PRO A 566 -40.36 -5.98 4.17
CA PRO A 566 -39.40 -6.91 4.78
C PRO A 566 -39.55 -8.37 4.31
N ASP A 567 -40.72 -8.73 3.76
CA ASP A 567 -40.94 -10.05 3.16
C ASP A 567 -40.29 -10.20 1.77
N LYS A 568 -39.78 -9.09 1.19
CA LYS A 568 -39.20 -9.04 -0.16
C LYS A 568 -37.72 -8.68 -0.19
N TYR A 569 -37.28 -7.81 0.73
CA TYR A 569 -35.94 -7.24 0.70
C TYR A 569 -35.22 -7.46 2.02
N THR A 570 -33.91 -7.65 1.94
CA THR A 570 -33.05 -7.74 3.11
C THR A 570 -32.92 -6.37 3.75
N ALA A 571 -33.18 -6.29 5.06
CA ALA A 571 -33.12 -5.06 5.82
C ALA A 571 -31.76 -4.37 5.73
N ARG A 572 -31.77 -3.03 5.70
CA ARG A 572 -30.58 -2.19 5.59
C ARG A 572 -30.39 -1.33 6.83
N THR A 573 -29.14 -1.04 7.16
CA THR A 573 -28.79 -0.09 8.21
C THR A 573 -29.02 1.34 7.72
N ARG A 574 -29.10 2.28 8.66
CA ARG A 574 -29.25 3.72 8.37
C ARG A 574 -28.09 4.47 9.01
N ASN A 575 -26.88 3.97 8.80
CA ASN A 575 -25.69 4.67 9.24
C ASN A 575 -25.26 5.69 8.19
N TYR A 576 -24.48 6.66 8.64
CA TYR A 576 -23.74 7.59 7.79
C TYR A 576 -22.31 7.64 8.31
N SER A 577 -21.35 7.87 7.43
CA SER A 577 -19.93 7.80 7.75
C SER A 577 -19.16 8.96 7.15
N ALA A 578 -17.98 9.22 7.72
CA ALA A 578 -17.03 10.17 7.14
C ALA A 578 -16.66 9.78 5.70
N GLY A 579 -16.52 8.47 5.41
CA GLY A 579 -16.21 7.95 4.09
C GLY A 579 -17.27 8.35 3.06
N ALA A 580 -18.54 8.06 3.33
CA ALA A 580 -19.65 8.39 2.43
C ALA A 580 -19.75 9.90 2.15
N ILE A 581 -19.61 10.72 3.18
CA ILE A 581 -19.64 12.18 3.04
C ILE A 581 -18.45 12.66 2.19
N SER A 582 -17.25 12.13 2.43
CA SER A 582 -16.05 12.51 1.69
C SER A 582 -16.11 12.14 0.19
N LEU A 583 -16.67 10.99 -0.15
CA LEU A 583 -16.88 10.59 -1.55
C LEU A 583 -17.95 11.43 -2.24
N THR A 584 -18.97 11.87 -1.49
CA THR A 584 -19.99 12.79 -2.01
C THR A 584 -19.39 14.16 -2.29
N LEU A 585 -18.52 14.67 -1.40
CA LEU A 585 -17.76 15.89 -1.65
C LEU A 585 -16.85 15.75 -2.87
N LYS A 586 -16.13 14.62 -3.02
CA LYS A 586 -15.33 14.34 -4.22
C LYS A 586 -16.18 14.36 -5.49
N LEU A 587 -17.32 13.66 -5.48
CA LEU A 587 -18.29 13.70 -6.58
C LEU A 587 -18.76 15.13 -6.88
N PHE A 588 -19.11 15.92 -5.86
CA PHE A 588 -19.57 17.29 -6.05
C PHE A 588 -18.46 18.19 -6.62
N GLY A 589 -17.20 17.99 -6.20
CA GLY A 589 -16.05 18.68 -6.77
C GLY A 589 -15.94 18.45 -8.28
N GLU A 590 -15.95 17.19 -8.72
CA GLU A 590 -15.94 16.84 -10.15
C GLU A 590 -17.17 17.37 -10.90
N VAL A 591 -18.35 17.25 -10.31
CA VAL A 591 -19.60 17.78 -10.91
C VAL A 591 -19.53 19.28 -11.14
N ILE A 592 -19.06 20.05 -10.16
CA ILE A 592 -18.95 21.51 -10.27
C ILE A 592 -17.96 21.91 -11.35
N ARG A 593 -16.89 21.13 -11.54
CA ARG A 593 -15.83 21.41 -12.52
C ARG A 593 -16.24 21.06 -13.95
N ASP A 594 -16.86 19.89 -14.14
CA ASP A 594 -16.97 19.28 -15.47
C ASP A 594 -18.41 19.15 -15.99
N TYR A 595 -19.44 19.36 -15.16
CA TYR A 595 -20.83 19.06 -15.52
C TYR A 595 -21.80 20.22 -15.21
N ASP A 596 -22.84 20.37 -16.04
CA ASP A 596 -23.88 21.38 -15.85
C ASP A 596 -24.98 20.89 -14.90
N ALA A 597 -24.84 21.16 -13.60
CA ALA A 597 -25.80 20.77 -12.56
C ALA A 597 -26.18 21.94 -11.63
N ASP A 598 -27.34 22.56 -11.86
CA ASP A 598 -27.86 23.71 -11.10
C ASP A 598 -27.99 23.48 -9.57
N ASN A 599 -28.14 22.21 -9.13
CA ASN A 599 -28.40 21.85 -7.73
C ASN A 599 -27.14 21.48 -6.93
N ILE A 600 -25.99 21.33 -7.58
CA ILE A 600 -24.71 21.04 -6.94
C ILE A 600 -23.81 22.25 -7.18
N THR A 601 -23.61 23.07 -6.15
CA THR A 601 -22.91 24.35 -6.25
C THR A 601 -21.81 24.44 -5.20
N GLY A 602 -20.85 25.35 -5.38
CA GLY A 602 -19.79 25.58 -4.38
C GLY A 602 -20.33 25.93 -2.98
N ALA A 603 -21.48 26.62 -2.89
CA ALA A 603 -22.15 26.86 -1.61
C ALA A 603 -22.64 25.56 -0.94
N VAL A 604 -23.25 24.65 -1.70
CA VAL A 604 -23.70 23.33 -1.21
C VAL A 604 -22.51 22.47 -0.77
N TYR A 605 -21.41 22.52 -1.54
CA TYR A 605 -20.15 21.87 -1.17
C TYR A 605 -19.63 22.41 0.17
N GLY A 606 -19.53 23.74 0.32
CA GLY A 606 -19.05 24.39 1.53
C GLY A 606 -19.88 24.04 2.76
N ASP A 607 -21.21 24.05 2.65
CA ASP A 607 -22.12 23.68 3.73
C ASP A 607 -21.95 22.19 4.13
N LEU A 608 -21.68 21.29 3.18
CA LEU A 608 -21.48 19.86 3.46
C LEU A 608 -20.13 19.62 4.15
N LEU A 609 -19.08 20.34 3.73
CA LEU A 609 -17.77 20.34 4.38
C LEU A 609 -17.86 20.84 5.84
N GLU A 610 -18.63 21.91 6.10
CA GLU A 610 -18.89 22.40 7.46
C GLU A 610 -19.62 21.35 8.32
N ASN A 611 -20.64 20.68 7.76
CA ASN A 611 -21.36 19.63 8.47
C ASN A 611 -20.49 18.39 8.74
N TYR A 612 -19.66 17.99 7.78
CA TYR A 612 -18.67 16.94 7.95
C TYR A 612 -17.71 17.27 9.10
N THR A 613 -17.20 18.51 9.12
CA THR A 613 -16.33 19.01 10.19
C THR A 613 -16.99 18.92 11.56
N ARG A 614 -18.25 19.37 11.65
CA ARG A 614 -19.04 19.28 12.88
C ARG A 614 -19.25 17.84 13.35
N LEU A 615 -19.52 16.91 12.44
CA LEU A 615 -19.73 15.51 12.76
C LEU A 615 -18.51 14.89 13.42
N CYS A 616 -17.31 15.31 13.03
CA CYS A 616 -16.08 14.86 13.67
C CYS A 616 -15.83 15.52 15.04
N TYR A 617 -16.63 16.47 15.51
CA TYR A 617 -16.53 17.02 16.87
C TYR A 617 -17.57 16.44 17.81
N VAL A 618 -17.09 15.87 18.92
CA VAL A 618 -17.95 15.19 19.89
C VAL A 618 -18.86 16.21 20.56
N ASN A 619 -20.18 16.07 20.36
CA ASN A 619 -21.19 17.04 20.79
C ASN A 619 -20.92 18.47 20.27
N GLY A 620 -20.25 18.63 19.13
CA GLY A 620 -19.80 19.92 18.62
C GLY A 620 -18.71 20.60 19.45
N ASN A 621 -18.09 19.88 20.41
CA ASN A 621 -17.01 20.44 21.22
C ASN A 621 -15.68 20.31 20.49
N THR A 622 -15.13 21.45 20.06
CA THR A 622 -13.87 21.50 19.31
C THR A 622 -12.65 21.02 20.10
N ASN A 623 -12.75 20.81 21.41
CA ASN A 623 -11.70 20.15 22.20
C ASN A 623 -11.58 18.64 21.93
N TYR A 624 -12.60 18.04 21.34
CA TYR A 624 -12.72 16.59 21.17
C TYR A 624 -13.02 16.23 19.71
N PRO A 625 -12.07 16.48 18.78
CA PRO A 625 -12.15 15.86 17.47
C PRO A 625 -12.03 14.34 17.59
N ASP A 626 -12.96 13.64 16.96
CA ASP A 626 -13.03 12.19 16.90
C ASP A 626 -13.81 11.78 15.64
N THR A 627 -13.09 11.34 14.62
CA THR A 627 -13.69 10.68 13.46
C THR A 627 -13.92 9.21 13.80
N ASN A 628 -15.18 8.82 13.99
CA ASN A 628 -15.57 7.42 14.18
C ASN A 628 -15.71 6.71 12.81
N GLU A 629 -15.72 5.38 12.80
CA GLU A 629 -15.97 4.59 11.58
C GLU A 629 -17.34 4.90 10.97
N PHE A 630 -18.39 4.96 11.79
CA PHE A 630 -19.72 5.36 11.36
C PHE A 630 -20.51 6.01 12.51
N PHE A 631 -21.65 6.59 12.12
CA PHE A 631 -22.60 7.26 12.98
C PHE A 631 -24.01 6.80 12.66
N SER A 632 -24.93 6.91 13.62
CA SER A 632 -26.36 6.65 13.38
C SER A 632 -27.26 7.49 14.28
N GLY A 633 -28.55 7.53 13.93
CA GLY A 633 -29.53 8.38 14.61
C GLY A 633 -29.43 9.85 14.19
N ASP A 634 -30.01 10.74 14.99
CA ASP A 634 -30.10 12.17 14.69
C ASP A 634 -28.71 12.85 14.70
N PRO A 635 -28.21 13.33 13.55
CA PRO A 635 -26.87 13.92 13.46
C PRO A 635 -26.72 15.25 14.21
N ASP A 636 -27.82 15.93 14.53
CA ASP A 636 -27.80 17.22 15.22
C ASP A 636 -27.95 17.07 16.75
N ASN A 637 -28.36 15.88 17.23
CA ASN A 637 -28.72 15.66 18.63
C ASN A 637 -28.01 14.44 19.22
N ASN A 638 -26.70 14.57 19.45
CA ASN A 638 -25.83 13.55 20.03
C ASN A 638 -25.99 12.20 19.30
N PRO A 639 -25.55 12.12 18.03
CA PRO A 639 -25.67 10.88 17.27
C PRO A 639 -24.92 9.75 17.96
N TYR A 640 -25.37 8.51 17.71
CA TYR A 640 -24.57 7.36 18.07
C TYR A 640 -23.26 7.41 17.28
N ARG A 641 -22.15 7.21 17.99
CA ARG A 641 -20.79 7.12 17.45
C ARG A 641 -20.32 5.69 17.59
N SER A 642 -19.80 5.08 16.53
CA SER A 642 -19.31 3.70 16.60
C SER A 642 -18.10 3.56 17.53
N TRP A 643 -17.82 2.33 17.94
CA TRP A 643 -16.78 2.01 18.94
C TRP A 643 -15.35 2.12 18.42
N ILE A 644 -15.17 2.32 17.10
CA ILE A 644 -13.86 2.57 16.49
C ILE A 644 -13.65 4.09 16.49
N HIS A 645 -12.67 4.53 17.28
CA HIS A 645 -12.32 5.94 17.47
C HIS A 645 -11.09 6.32 16.66
N HIS A 646 -10.98 7.60 16.30
CA HIS A 646 -9.87 8.13 15.53
C HIS A 646 -9.60 7.35 14.23
N ASN A 647 -10.68 6.92 13.58
CA ASN A 647 -10.65 6.09 12.38
C ASN A 647 -10.17 6.87 11.15
N TRP A 648 -9.51 6.15 10.24
CA TRP A 648 -9.09 6.68 8.95
C TRP A 648 -9.74 5.92 7.78
N HIS A 649 -11.02 6.19 7.59
CA HIS A 649 -11.84 5.65 6.49
C HIS A 649 -12.54 6.80 5.75
N SER A 650 -11.75 7.78 5.27
CA SER A 650 -12.24 9.00 4.62
C SER A 650 -11.12 9.93 4.13
N GLN A 651 -11.47 10.81 3.19
CA GLN A 651 -10.71 12.01 2.82
C GLN A 651 -11.19 13.24 3.62
N TYR A 652 -10.35 14.28 3.73
CA TYR A 652 -10.74 15.60 4.24
C TYR A 652 -9.80 16.71 3.74
N ASN A 653 -8.50 16.62 4.04
CA ASN A 653 -7.53 17.66 3.68
C ASN A 653 -7.33 17.77 2.17
N THR A 654 -7.34 16.63 1.46
CA THR A 654 -7.24 16.64 0.00
C THR A 654 -8.41 17.34 -0.67
N LEU A 655 -9.61 17.26 -0.10
CA LEU A 655 -10.82 17.91 -0.63
C LEU A 655 -10.66 19.44 -0.59
N ILE A 656 -10.04 19.95 0.48
CA ILE A 656 -9.76 21.38 0.60
C ILE A 656 -8.65 21.81 -0.38
N ILE A 657 -7.58 21.02 -0.53
CA ILE A 657 -6.45 21.34 -1.41
C ILE A 657 -6.86 21.29 -2.89
N GLU A 658 -7.60 20.26 -3.30
CA GLU A 658 -7.92 20.02 -4.71
C GLU A 658 -9.18 20.71 -5.17
N ASP A 659 -10.25 20.70 -4.35
CA ASP A 659 -11.50 21.34 -4.75
C ASP A 659 -11.50 22.81 -4.33
N VAL A 660 -11.44 23.13 -3.03
CA VAL A 660 -11.61 24.52 -2.57
C VAL A 660 -10.46 25.43 -3.03
N MET A 661 -9.23 24.96 -2.89
CA MET A 661 -8.02 25.70 -3.28
C MET A 661 -7.65 25.45 -4.75
N GLY A 662 -8.20 24.40 -5.35
CA GLY A 662 -8.21 24.17 -6.79
C GLY A 662 -7.04 23.38 -7.35
N LEU A 663 -6.08 22.88 -6.57
CA LEU A 663 -4.91 22.22 -7.15
C LEU A 663 -5.31 20.94 -7.91
N GLN A 664 -5.00 20.87 -9.20
CA GLN A 664 -5.19 19.67 -10.03
C GLN A 664 -3.83 19.10 -10.42
N PRO A 665 -3.39 17.96 -9.85
CA PRO A 665 -2.08 17.38 -10.13
C PRO A 665 -1.89 16.96 -11.60
N ARG A 666 -0.72 17.27 -12.14
CA ARG A 666 -0.28 16.98 -13.52
C ARG A 666 1.14 16.45 -13.56
N ALA A 667 1.45 15.54 -14.47
CA ALA A 667 2.79 14.97 -14.61
C ALA A 667 3.79 15.89 -15.35
N ASP A 668 3.29 16.88 -16.10
CA ASP A 668 4.09 17.79 -16.92
C ASP A 668 4.56 19.03 -16.14
N ASP A 669 5.04 20.04 -16.85
CA ASP A 669 5.55 21.29 -16.29
C ASP A 669 4.49 22.40 -16.22
N VAL A 670 3.22 22.03 -16.32
CA VAL A 670 2.08 22.92 -16.15
C VAL A 670 1.49 22.72 -14.77
N ILE A 671 1.17 23.81 -14.09
CA ILE A 671 0.39 23.79 -12.84
C ILE A 671 -1.02 24.27 -13.16
N GLU A 672 -2.02 23.53 -12.71
CA GLU A 672 -3.43 23.79 -12.97
C GLU A 672 -4.18 24.05 -11.66
N LEU A 673 -4.90 25.17 -11.61
CA LEU A 673 -5.83 25.50 -10.53
C LEU A 673 -7.25 25.56 -11.08
N HIS A 674 -8.16 24.76 -10.52
CA HIS A 674 -9.59 24.74 -10.82
C HIS A 674 -10.41 24.79 -9.51
N PRO A 675 -10.48 25.95 -8.84
CA PRO A 675 -11.08 26.07 -7.51
C PRO A 675 -12.61 26.04 -7.52
N VAL A 676 -13.20 25.38 -6.53
CA VAL A 676 -14.62 25.44 -6.17
C VAL A 676 -14.84 26.59 -5.20
N ASP A 677 -15.56 27.62 -5.63
CA ASP A 677 -15.88 28.78 -4.79
C ASP A 677 -16.92 28.44 -3.71
N VAL A 678 -16.44 28.19 -2.50
CA VAL A 678 -17.26 27.95 -1.28
C VAL A 678 -17.65 29.24 -0.54
N GLY A 679 -17.33 30.41 -1.10
CA GLY A 679 -17.67 31.72 -0.51
C GLY A 679 -16.69 32.21 0.56
N TRP A 680 -15.48 31.64 0.63
CA TRP A 680 -14.42 32.15 1.51
C TRP A 680 -13.80 33.42 0.93
N ASP A 681 -13.57 34.45 1.77
CA ASP A 681 -12.94 35.69 1.31
C ASP A 681 -11.41 35.57 1.17
N SER A 682 -10.79 34.57 1.81
CA SER A 682 -9.35 34.32 1.73
C SER A 682 -9.00 32.89 2.16
N PHE A 683 -7.98 32.31 1.57
CA PHE A 683 -7.34 31.08 2.05
C PHE A 683 -5.88 31.01 1.62
N ARG A 684 -5.12 30.10 2.22
CA ARG A 684 -3.76 29.80 1.81
C ARG A 684 -3.43 28.34 2.04
N VAL A 685 -2.70 27.74 1.11
CA VAL A 685 -1.91 26.53 1.34
C VAL A 685 -0.50 26.76 0.87
N SER A 686 0.47 26.21 1.59
CA SER A 686 1.89 26.39 1.29
C SER A 686 2.73 25.21 1.78
N GLY A 687 3.86 25.01 1.12
CA GLY A 687 4.74 23.89 1.42
C GLY A 687 4.21 22.55 0.88
N ILE A 688 3.36 22.56 -0.15
CA ILE A 688 3.06 21.36 -0.93
C ILE A 688 4.34 21.00 -1.70
N ARG A 689 4.86 19.78 -1.51
CA ARG A 689 6.10 19.35 -2.16
C ARG A 689 5.82 18.82 -3.57
N TYR A 690 5.60 19.72 -4.52
CA TYR A 690 5.17 19.42 -5.88
C TYR A 690 6.36 19.41 -6.85
N HIS A 691 6.63 18.28 -7.51
CA HIS A 691 7.79 18.06 -8.39
C HIS A 691 9.13 18.44 -7.73
N GLY A 692 9.16 18.29 -6.41
CA GLY A 692 10.23 18.68 -5.50
C GLY A 692 10.56 20.19 -5.48
N SER A 693 9.57 21.04 -5.78
CA SER A 693 9.53 22.45 -5.42
C SER A 693 8.52 22.65 -4.28
N ASP A 694 8.62 23.72 -3.50
CA ASP A 694 7.61 24.07 -2.49
C ASP A 694 6.55 24.99 -3.11
N LEU A 695 5.39 24.42 -3.42
CA LEU A 695 4.23 25.10 -4.00
C LEU A 695 3.41 25.78 -2.90
N ALA A 696 2.89 26.98 -3.20
CA ALA A 696 1.86 27.63 -2.42
C ALA A 696 0.79 28.29 -3.29
N ILE A 697 -0.45 28.27 -2.79
CA ILE A 697 -1.61 28.93 -3.38
C ILE A 697 -2.16 29.89 -2.32
N VAL A 698 -2.32 31.15 -2.68
CA VAL A 698 -2.85 32.19 -1.80
C VAL A 698 -3.99 32.88 -2.51
N TYR A 699 -5.17 32.87 -1.91
CA TYR A 699 -6.31 33.63 -2.38
C TYR A 699 -6.69 34.69 -1.35
N ASP A 700 -6.88 35.91 -1.84
CA ASP A 700 -7.55 36.99 -1.13
C ASP A 700 -8.52 37.65 -2.12
N LYS A 701 -9.75 37.89 -1.71
CA LYS A 701 -10.80 38.42 -2.59
C LYS A 701 -10.50 39.81 -3.15
N GLU A 702 -9.71 40.63 -2.46
CA GLU A 702 -9.31 41.95 -2.94
C GLU A 702 -8.03 41.90 -3.79
N GLU A 703 -7.13 40.95 -3.51
CA GLU A 703 -5.81 40.84 -4.19
C GLU A 703 -5.75 39.81 -5.32
N GLY A 704 -6.68 38.85 -5.37
CA GLY A 704 -6.75 37.78 -6.36
C GLY A 704 -6.20 36.43 -5.86
N CYS A 705 -6.02 35.49 -6.80
CA CYS A 705 -5.43 34.18 -6.54
C CYS A 705 -4.01 34.13 -7.08
N SER A 706 -3.05 33.76 -6.24
CA SER A 706 -1.62 33.78 -6.54
C SER A 706 -0.94 32.44 -6.25
N LEU A 707 -0.11 32.03 -7.19
CA LEU A 707 0.73 30.84 -7.17
C LEU A 707 2.17 31.23 -6.81
N TYR A 708 2.79 30.49 -5.90
CA TYR A 708 4.20 30.67 -5.54
C TYR A 708 4.95 29.35 -5.67
N LEU A 709 6.20 29.43 -6.12
CA LEU A 709 7.15 28.32 -6.14
C LEU A 709 8.40 28.71 -5.37
N ASP A 710 8.78 27.86 -4.41
CA ASP A 710 9.93 28.06 -3.52
C ASP A 710 9.93 29.43 -2.81
N GLY A 711 8.73 29.94 -2.52
CA GLY A 711 8.49 31.22 -1.85
C GLY A 711 8.49 32.45 -2.77
N GLU A 712 8.72 32.29 -4.07
CA GLU A 712 8.70 33.37 -5.07
C GLU A 712 7.40 33.33 -5.88
N LEU A 713 6.88 34.50 -6.27
CA LEU A 713 5.65 34.60 -7.06
C LEU A 713 5.86 33.98 -8.45
N ALA A 714 5.01 33.02 -8.81
CA ALA A 714 5.00 32.36 -10.12
C ALA A 714 3.92 32.93 -11.04
N ALA A 715 2.68 33.07 -10.53
CA ALA A 715 1.56 33.63 -11.29
C ALA A 715 0.55 34.27 -10.35
N SER A 716 -0.24 35.22 -10.87
CA SER A 716 -1.36 35.81 -10.15
C SER A 716 -2.49 36.17 -11.11
N VAL A 717 -3.74 35.89 -10.71
CA VAL A 717 -4.97 36.22 -11.43
C VAL A 717 -5.92 36.99 -10.51
N SER A 718 -6.80 37.83 -11.09
CA SER A 718 -7.60 38.79 -10.33
C SER A 718 -8.75 38.21 -9.47
N GLY A 719 -8.94 36.89 -9.45
CA GLY A 719 -10.01 36.22 -8.73
C GLY A 719 -9.87 34.70 -8.81
N LEU A 720 -10.79 33.95 -8.20
CA LEU A 720 -10.88 32.50 -8.38
C LEU A 720 -11.38 32.18 -9.80
N CYS A 721 -10.61 31.38 -10.54
CA CYS A 721 -10.95 30.89 -11.87
C CYS A 721 -10.17 29.61 -12.17
N HIS A 722 -10.64 28.82 -13.14
CA HIS A 722 -9.88 27.74 -13.75
C HIS A 722 -8.76 28.32 -14.62
N PHE A 723 -7.51 28.08 -14.25
CA PHE A 723 -6.38 28.48 -15.06
C PHE A 723 -5.22 27.48 -15.00
N THR A 724 -4.44 27.45 -16.08
CA THR A 724 -3.14 26.77 -16.14
C THR A 724 -2.01 27.79 -16.19
N TRP A 725 -0.87 27.40 -15.63
CA TRP A 725 0.38 28.15 -15.74
C TRP A 725 1.50 27.21 -16.18
N ASP A 726 2.08 27.50 -17.35
CA ASP A 726 3.23 26.76 -17.90
C ASP A 726 4.53 27.30 -17.29
N ALA A 727 5.25 26.42 -16.57
CA ALA A 727 6.40 26.85 -15.79
C ALA A 727 7.56 27.36 -16.66
N LYS A 728 7.77 26.81 -17.86
CA LYS A 728 8.91 27.20 -18.71
C LYS A 728 8.71 28.56 -19.38
N SER A 729 7.49 28.82 -19.85
CA SER A 729 7.13 30.02 -20.60
C SER A 729 6.57 31.14 -19.72
N GLY A 730 6.01 30.79 -18.56
CA GLY A 730 5.21 31.71 -17.75
C GLY A 730 3.87 32.05 -18.40
N GLN A 731 3.39 31.27 -19.37
CA GLN A 731 2.07 31.50 -19.97
C GLN A 731 0.98 31.12 -18.96
N VAL A 732 0.00 32.00 -18.79
CA VAL A 732 -1.23 31.72 -18.02
C VAL A 732 -2.40 31.69 -18.97
N ASP A 733 -3.12 30.56 -19.00
CA ASP A 733 -4.35 30.41 -19.77
C ASP A 733 -5.54 30.29 -18.80
N ILE A 734 -6.48 31.23 -18.89
CA ILE A 734 -7.75 31.17 -18.14
C ILE A 734 -8.72 30.36 -19.00
N LEU A 735 -9.22 29.27 -18.43
CA LEU A 735 -9.94 28.21 -19.14
C LEU A 735 -11.47 28.29 -18.95
N ASP A 736 -11.93 29.15 -18.04
CA ASP A 736 -13.35 29.39 -17.77
C ASP A 736 -13.82 30.80 -18.21
N ASP A 737 -15.13 31.03 -18.09
CA ASP A 737 -15.78 32.31 -18.40
C ASP A 737 -15.87 33.25 -17.18
N SER A 738 -15.02 33.07 -16.16
CA SER A 738 -15.03 33.88 -14.92
C SER A 738 -14.82 35.39 -15.15
N GLY A 739 -14.16 35.75 -16.26
CA GLY A 739 -13.73 37.11 -16.54
C GLY A 739 -12.53 37.58 -15.71
N ALA A 740 -11.83 36.67 -15.04
CA ALA A 740 -10.58 36.96 -14.36
C ALA A 740 -9.50 37.47 -15.35
N ALA A 741 -8.55 38.23 -14.84
CA ALA A 741 -7.43 38.76 -15.61
C ALA A 741 -6.10 38.33 -14.99
N VAL A 742 -5.12 38.01 -15.83
CA VAL A 742 -3.74 37.76 -15.41
C VAL A 742 -3.14 39.06 -14.88
N LEU A 743 -2.67 39.04 -13.64
CA LEU A 743 -2.06 40.18 -12.95
C LEU A 743 -0.54 40.16 -13.04
N ASP A 744 0.07 39.00 -12.81
CA ASP A 744 1.52 38.78 -12.88
C ASP A 744 1.81 37.33 -13.34
N SER A 745 2.94 37.12 -13.98
CA SER A 745 3.43 35.78 -14.33
C SER A 745 4.93 35.80 -14.62
N VAL A 746 5.65 34.85 -14.03
CA VAL A 746 7.11 34.75 -14.09
C VAL A 746 7.49 33.33 -14.49
N PRO A 747 8.24 33.11 -15.59
CA PRO A 747 8.72 31.78 -15.95
C PRO A 747 9.76 31.24 -14.94
N VAL A 748 9.70 29.94 -14.65
CA VAL A 748 10.59 29.18 -13.77
C VAL A 748 11.22 28.01 -14.54
N SER A 749 12.35 28.26 -15.17
CA SER A 749 13.04 27.28 -16.04
C SER A 749 13.59 26.04 -15.30
N GLY A 750 13.66 26.08 -13.97
CA GLY A 750 14.17 24.98 -13.14
C GLY A 750 13.09 24.03 -12.61
N PHE A 751 11.82 24.28 -12.93
CA PHE A 751 10.72 23.41 -12.55
C PHE A 751 10.85 22.06 -13.28
N ARG A 752 10.60 20.98 -12.56
CA ARG A 752 10.72 19.62 -13.07
C ARG A 752 9.35 19.07 -13.46
N THR A 753 9.32 18.18 -14.43
CA THR A 753 8.20 17.26 -14.64
C THR A 753 8.27 16.12 -13.62
N ALA A 754 7.19 15.36 -13.42
CA ALA A 754 7.15 14.26 -12.46
C ALA A 754 8.22 13.19 -12.75
N ASP A 755 8.44 12.87 -14.02
CA ASP A 755 9.45 11.87 -14.44
C ASP A 755 10.90 12.32 -14.22
N GLN A 756 11.13 13.63 -14.05
CA GLN A 756 12.45 14.20 -13.73
C GLN A 756 12.76 14.20 -12.23
N VAL A 757 11.79 13.90 -11.37
CA VAL A 757 12.04 13.75 -9.93
C VAL A 757 12.56 12.34 -9.65
N THR A 758 13.72 12.23 -9.02
CA THR A 758 14.35 10.95 -8.67
C THR A 758 14.71 10.91 -7.20
N TYR A 759 14.68 9.71 -6.61
CA TYR A 759 15.09 9.42 -5.25
C TYR A 759 16.21 8.38 -5.32
N THR A 760 17.43 8.76 -4.96
CA THR A 760 18.62 7.89 -5.15
C THR A 760 19.19 7.35 -3.84
N ALA A 761 18.59 7.68 -2.70
CA ALA A 761 19.03 7.24 -1.38
C ALA A 761 17.91 7.35 -0.34
N GLY A 762 18.02 6.55 0.71
CA GLY A 762 17.08 6.52 1.83
C GLY A 762 15.80 5.76 1.53
N ARG A 763 14.88 5.75 2.50
CA ARG A 763 13.73 4.85 2.50
C ARG A 763 12.76 5.01 1.32
N VAL A 764 12.64 6.21 0.74
CA VAL A 764 11.83 6.38 -0.47
C VAL A 764 12.45 5.65 -1.66
N ALA A 765 13.78 5.74 -1.81
CA ALA A 765 14.49 5.00 -2.84
C ALA A 765 14.39 3.49 -2.61
N GLU A 766 14.49 3.03 -1.35
CA GLU A 766 14.30 1.61 -1.00
C GLU A 766 12.92 1.08 -1.40
N VAL A 767 11.84 1.85 -1.16
CA VAL A 767 10.49 1.49 -1.58
C VAL A 767 10.36 1.46 -3.11
N ILE A 768 10.90 2.48 -3.79
CA ILE A 768 10.89 2.55 -5.26
C ILE A 768 11.65 1.36 -5.85
N ASP A 769 12.85 1.08 -5.35
CA ASP A 769 13.68 -0.03 -5.80
C ASP A 769 12.98 -1.36 -5.57
N ALA A 770 12.28 -1.54 -4.45
CA ALA A 770 11.49 -2.74 -4.21
C ALA A 770 10.39 -2.93 -5.27
N VAL A 771 9.62 -1.88 -5.57
CA VAL A 771 8.57 -1.95 -6.62
C VAL A 771 9.16 -2.18 -8.01
N VAL A 772 10.27 -1.53 -8.35
CA VAL A 772 10.94 -1.70 -9.65
C VAL A 772 11.44 -3.14 -9.86
N ASN A 773 11.87 -3.80 -8.79
CA ASN A 773 12.39 -5.16 -8.84
C ASN A 773 11.36 -6.23 -8.43
N TYR A 774 10.09 -5.86 -8.31
CA TYR A 774 9.03 -6.77 -7.89
C TYR A 774 8.65 -7.76 -9.00
N GLU A 775 8.64 -9.05 -8.65
CA GLU A 775 8.01 -10.11 -9.42
C GLU A 775 6.84 -10.74 -8.61
N PRO A 776 5.74 -11.14 -9.26
CA PRO A 776 4.62 -11.78 -8.57
C PRO A 776 5.05 -13.01 -7.76
N GLY A 777 4.82 -12.97 -6.45
CA GLY A 777 5.19 -14.02 -5.50
C GLY A 777 6.48 -13.77 -4.71
N ASP A 778 7.16 -12.65 -4.95
CA ASP A 778 8.35 -12.27 -4.18
C ASP A 778 8.05 -12.06 -2.69
N GLU A 779 8.91 -12.62 -1.83
CA GLU A 779 8.95 -12.32 -0.41
C GLU A 779 9.97 -11.19 -0.16
N ILE A 780 9.51 -9.98 0.17
CA ILE A 780 10.40 -8.83 0.49
C ILE A 780 11.15 -9.05 1.80
N ILE A 781 10.46 -9.63 2.78
CA ILE A 781 10.97 -9.88 4.12
C ILE A 781 10.90 -11.38 4.37
N GLU A 782 12.05 -11.98 4.71
CA GLU A 782 12.11 -13.38 5.08
C GLU A 782 11.28 -13.65 6.34
N LYS A 783 10.39 -14.64 6.28
CA LYS A 783 9.64 -15.13 7.44
C LYS A 783 10.60 -15.70 8.48
N GLU A 784 10.62 -15.15 9.68
CA GLU A 784 11.36 -15.78 10.77
C GLU A 784 10.56 -16.97 11.31
N PRO A 785 11.22 -18.11 11.54
CA PRO A 785 10.57 -19.25 12.17
C PRO A 785 10.15 -18.84 13.58
N MET A 786 8.92 -19.21 13.95
CA MET A 786 8.44 -19.02 15.30
C MET A 786 9.37 -19.77 16.29
N PRO A 787 9.79 -19.17 17.42
CA PRO A 787 10.70 -19.81 18.37
C PRO A 787 10.10 -21.08 18.98
N ALA A 788 10.82 -22.20 19.11
CA ALA A 788 10.28 -23.50 19.54
C ALA A 788 9.45 -23.55 20.85
N GLU A 789 9.62 -22.57 21.74
CA GLU A 789 8.85 -22.42 22.99
C GLU A 789 7.54 -21.62 22.81
N GLU A 790 7.43 -20.86 21.72
CA GLU A 790 6.22 -20.16 21.25
C GLU A 790 5.66 -20.75 19.93
N ALA A 791 6.41 -21.63 19.27
CA ALA A 791 6.04 -22.30 18.04
C ALA A 791 5.03 -23.41 18.32
N PRO A 792 3.87 -23.41 17.66
CA PRO A 792 3.28 -24.68 17.28
C PRO A 792 4.28 -25.34 16.33
N ALA A 793 4.78 -26.52 16.69
CA ALA A 793 5.79 -27.20 15.89
C ALA A 793 5.27 -27.47 14.47
N HIS A 794 5.96 -26.90 13.47
CA HIS A 794 5.78 -27.08 12.02
C HIS A 794 6.99 -27.81 11.42
N ASP A 795 6.76 -28.74 10.47
CA ASP A 795 7.18 -28.59 9.06
C ASP A 795 6.69 -29.76 8.17
N GLY A 796 6.26 -29.47 6.94
CA GLY A 796 6.18 -30.45 5.84
C GLY A 796 4.81 -30.97 5.34
N SER A 797 3.66 -30.46 5.79
CA SER A 797 2.32 -30.96 5.40
C SER A 797 1.51 -29.98 4.55
N TYR A 798 0.70 -30.53 3.63
CA TYR A 798 -0.29 -29.80 2.85
C TYR A 798 -1.23 -29.00 3.78
N LYS A 799 -1.23 -27.68 3.62
CA LYS A 799 -2.05 -26.74 4.40
C LYS A 799 -3.46 -26.60 3.80
N LEU A 800 -4.48 -26.71 4.63
CA LEU A 800 -5.79 -26.08 4.41
C LEU A 800 -5.82 -24.87 5.35
N GLU A 801 -5.43 -23.69 4.86
CA GLU A 801 -5.43 -22.44 5.63
C GLU A 801 -6.84 -21.86 5.71
N THR A 802 -7.46 -21.90 6.89
CA THR A 802 -8.22 -20.78 7.46
C THR A 802 -8.10 -20.87 8.98
N ALA A 803 -7.51 -19.86 9.61
CA ALA A 803 -7.43 -19.76 11.06
C ALA A 803 -7.85 -18.35 11.50
N VAL A 804 -9.05 -18.23 12.09
CA VAL A 804 -9.52 -17.01 12.76
C VAL A 804 -10.27 -17.39 14.06
N GLY A 805 -9.92 -16.71 15.16
CA GLY A 805 -10.76 -16.39 16.33
C GLY A 805 -11.55 -17.51 17.04
N TRP A 806 -10.99 -18.09 18.11
CA TRP A 806 -11.65 -19.15 18.89
C TRP A 806 -12.27 -18.64 20.20
N GLU A 807 -13.35 -17.86 20.13
CA GLU A 807 -14.19 -17.55 21.31
C GLU A 807 -15.65 -18.01 21.21
N ASN A 808 -16.12 -18.57 20.09
CA ASN A 808 -17.53 -18.95 19.92
C ASN A 808 -17.76 -20.45 19.59
N GLY A 809 -18.02 -21.25 20.63
CA GLY A 809 -19.21 -22.12 20.66
C GLY A 809 -19.31 -23.47 19.93
N TYR A 810 -18.42 -23.90 19.02
CA TYR A 810 -18.70 -25.09 18.18
C TYR A 810 -17.62 -26.19 18.21
N ASN A 811 -17.75 -27.12 19.18
CA ASN A 811 -16.88 -28.29 19.35
C ASN A 811 -17.72 -29.56 19.59
N LEU A 812 -17.27 -30.71 19.10
CA LEU A 812 -18.03 -31.96 19.15
C LEU A 812 -17.41 -32.98 20.10
N ASP A 813 -18.25 -33.55 20.98
CA ASP A 813 -17.81 -34.43 22.07
C ASP A 813 -17.60 -35.88 21.63
N PHE A 814 -16.51 -36.51 22.07
CA PHE A 814 -16.25 -37.93 21.90
C PHE A 814 -15.66 -38.54 23.19
N GLY A 815 -15.98 -39.80 23.48
CA GLY A 815 -15.58 -40.50 24.71
C GLY A 815 -16.74 -41.23 25.41
N ASP A 816 -16.49 -41.81 26.59
CA ASP A 816 -17.49 -42.60 27.31
C ASP A 816 -18.33 -41.76 28.29
N ASN A 817 -19.58 -41.46 27.90
CA ASN A 817 -20.56 -40.72 28.72
C ASN A 817 -21.71 -41.61 29.22
N GLN A 818 -21.40 -42.75 29.86
CA GLN A 818 -22.35 -43.66 30.53
C GLN A 818 -23.58 -44.08 29.69
N GLY A 819 -23.45 -44.08 28.36
CA GLY A 819 -24.56 -44.35 27.43
C GLY A 819 -24.17 -44.83 26.03
N GLY A 820 -22.87 -44.90 25.70
CA GLY A 820 -22.36 -45.50 24.45
C GLY A 820 -22.71 -44.77 23.14
N ASP A 821 -23.32 -43.58 23.15
CA ASP A 821 -23.81 -42.91 21.93
C ASP A 821 -22.72 -42.14 21.15
N GLN A 822 -21.56 -41.84 21.75
CA GLN A 822 -20.50 -41.03 21.11
C GLN A 822 -19.09 -41.49 21.44
N THR A 823 -18.83 -42.80 21.31
CA THR A 823 -17.56 -43.41 21.72
C THR A 823 -16.37 -42.98 20.87
N LYS A 824 -16.57 -42.78 19.56
CA LYS A 824 -15.54 -42.20 18.66
C LYS A 824 -16.20 -41.25 17.65
N ARG A 825 -15.40 -40.33 17.10
CA ARG A 825 -15.77 -39.51 15.93
C ARG A 825 -14.73 -39.72 14.85
N ALA A 826 -15.17 -39.81 13.60
CA ALA A 826 -14.31 -40.09 12.46
C ALA A 826 -14.54 -39.11 11.31
N GLN A 827 -13.47 -38.76 10.60
CA GLN A 827 -13.50 -37.91 9.42
C GLN A 827 -12.68 -38.52 8.29
N MET A 828 -13.19 -38.43 7.07
CA MET A 828 -12.51 -38.87 5.87
C MET A 828 -11.44 -37.86 5.44
N PHE A 829 -10.35 -38.34 4.86
CA PHE A 829 -9.45 -37.54 4.03
C PHE A 829 -8.99 -38.36 2.82
N VAL A 830 -8.60 -37.70 1.73
CA VAL A 830 -8.00 -38.34 0.55
C VAL A 830 -6.53 -38.00 0.52
N ALA A 831 -5.66 -39.01 0.42
CA ALA A 831 -4.22 -38.77 0.37
C ALA A 831 -3.83 -38.13 -0.97
N ALA A 832 -3.52 -36.84 -0.99
CA ALA A 832 -3.14 -36.10 -2.20
C ALA A 832 -1.84 -36.65 -2.84
N GLU A 833 -0.96 -37.21 -2.02
CA GLU A 833 0.28 -37.89 -2.40
C GLU A 833 0.38 -39.27 -1.75
N GLY A 834 1.19 -40.16 -2.33
CA GLY A 834 1.52 -41.46 -1.75
C GLY A 834 2.84 -41.35 -1.01
N GLY A 835 2.97 -41.95 0.17
CA GLY A 835 4.16 -41.78 1.00
C GLY A 835 3.99 -42.32 2.41
N ARG A 836 5.06 -42.31 3.21
CA ARG A 836 5.00 -42.74 4.60
C ARG A 836 4.50 -41.60 5.46
N MET A 837 3.28 -41.73 5.97
CA MET A 837 2.74 -40.89 7.04
C MET A 837 3.58 -41.09 8.31
N THR A 838 4.07 -40.01 8.89
CA THR A 838 4.94 -40.01 10.08
C THR A 838 4.26 -39.47 11.34
N GLY A 839 3.09 -38.83 11.18
CA GLY A 839 2.30 -38.35 12.30
C GLY A 839 1.00 -37.72 11.85
N LEU A 840 0.14 -37.44 12.83
CA LEU A 840 -1.16 -36.81 12.62
C LEU A 840 -1.39 -35.74 13.68
N GLN A 841 -1.75 -34.51 13.32
CA GLN A 841 -2.26 -33.53 14.28
C GLN A 841 -3.79 -33.45 14.31
N VAL A 842 -4.32 -33.27 15.52
CA VAL A 842 -5.73 -33.03 15.78
C VAL A 842 -5.88 -31.94 16.83
N MET A 843 -6.89 -31.09 16.71
CA MET A 843 -7.18 -30.05 17.71
C MET A 843 -8.26 -30.51 18.67
N ILE A 844 -7.89 -30.72 19.93
CA ILE A 844 -8.78 -31.31 20.94
C ILE A 844 -8.67 -30.59 22.30
N GLN A 845 -9.70 -30.74 23.13
CA GLN A 845 -9.73 -30.30 24.53
C GLN A 845 -10.24 -31.45 25.40
N ARG A 846 -9.72 -31.55 26.62
CA ARG A 846 -10.20 -32.49 27.62
C ARG A 846 -11.27 -31.83 28.49
N LYS A 847 -12.49 -32.37 28.53
CA LYS A 847 -13.50 -31.93 29.51
C LYS A 847 -13.23 -32.61 30.85
N ASP A 848 -13.63 -33.86 30.96
CA ASP A 848 -13.55 -34.66 32.19
C ASP A 848 -13.03 -36.09 31.95
N ALA A 849 -12.57 -36.39 30.73
CA ALA A 849 -12.09 -37.73 30.36
C ALA A 849 -10.98 -38.26 31.28
N ALA A 850 -11.21 -39.46 31.80
CA ALA A 850 -10.29 -40.15 32.72
C ALA A 850 -9.23 -41.03 32.03
N ALA A 851 -9.32 -41.24 30.71
CA ALA A 851 -8.39 -42.07 29.94
C ALA A 851 -7.78 -41.32 28.75
N ASP A 852 -6.72 -41.88 28.16
CA ASP A 852 -6.00 -41.30 27.02
C ASP A 852 -6.85 -41.28 25.74
N VAL A 853 -6.54 -40.36 24.83
CA VAL A 853 -7.20 -40.27 23.53
C VAL A 853 -6.65 -41.37 22.64
N THR A 854 -7.53 -42.16 22.01
CA THR A 854 -7.15 -43.11 20.96
C THR A 854 -7.29 -42.45 19.60
N VAL A 855 -6.27 -42.60 18.76
CA VAL A 855 -6.26 -42.07 17.39
C VAL A 855 -6.09 -43.23 16.45
N GLU A 856 -7.03 -43.43 15.54
CA GLU A 856 -7.11 -44.64 14.72
C GLU A 856 -7.25 -44.29 13.24
N LEU A 857 -6.44 -44.93 12.39
CA LEU A 857 -6.55 -44.81 10.94
C LEU A 857 -7.31 -46.00 10.37
N TYR A 858 -8.32 -45.74 9.55
CA TYR A 858 -9.10 -46.74 8.84
C TYR A 858 -8.98 -46.57 7.33
N GLU A 859 -9.04 -47.68 6.60
CA GLU A 859 -9.29 -47.68 5.16
C GLU A 859 -10.78 -47.44 4.89
N ALA A 860 -11.12 -46.60 3.93
CA ALA A 860 -12.50 -46.48 3.46
C ALA A 860 -12.96 -47.80 2.82
N ASP A 861 -14.16 -48.28 3.15
CA ASP A 861 -14.75 -49.46 2.51
C ASP A 861 -15.38 -49.14 1.14
N GLU A 862 -15.95 -50.15 0.47
CA GLU A 862 -16.56 -50.00 -0.87
C GLU A 862 -17.74 -49.01 -0.89
N ASP A 863 -18.36 -48.73 0.26
CA ASP A 863 -19.45 -47.75 0.41
C ASP A 863 -18.94 -46.38 0.87
N GLY A 864 -17.61 -46.20 0.95
CA GLY A 864 -16.97 -44.95 1.37
C GLY A 864 -17.05 -44.70 2.87
N ARG A 865 -17.26 -45.71 3.72
CA ARG A 865 -17.37 -45.59 5.19
C ARG A 865 -16.09 -46.05 5.90
N PRO A 866 -15.90 -45.72 7.20
CA PRO A 866 -14.80 -46.28 8.00
C PRO A 866 -14.84 -47.82 8.01
N GLY A 867 -13.90 -48.45 7.31
CA GLY A 867 -13.84 -49.89 7.11
C GLY A 867 -12.83 -50.58 8.03
N ARG A 868 -11.69 -50.99 7.46
CA ARG A 868 -10.67 -51.77 8.17
C ARG A 868 -9.70 -50.85 8.92
N LEU A 869 -9.52 -51.07 10.23
CA LEU A 869 -8.48 -50.41 11.02
C LEU A 869 -7.09 -50.79 10.48
N LEU A 870 -6.28 -49.79 10.17
CA LEU A 870 -4.95 -49.90 9.61
C LEU A 870 -3.87 -49.76 10.67
N THR A 871 -3.95 -48.70 11.47
CA THR A 871 -3.00 -48.41 12.55
C THR A 871 -3.69 -47.59 13.63
N ALA A 872 -3.11 -47.54 14.83
CA ALA A 872 -3.62 -46.77 15.94
C ALA A 872 -2.48 -46.20 16.79
N GLY A 873 -2.71 -45.02 17.35
CA GLY A 873 -1.85 -44.32 18.28
C GLY A 873 -2.64 -43.77 19.45
N SER A 874 -1.96 -43.07 20.37
CA SER A 874 -2.58 -42.50 21.55
C SER A 874 -1.95 -41.18 21.95
N ILE A 875 -2.77 -40.25 22.46
CA ILE A 875 -2.31 -39.02 23.09
C ILE A 875 -2.59 -39.11 24.60
N GLU A 876 -1.53 -38.99 25.42
CA GLU A 876 -1.63 -39.07 26.87
C GLU A 876 -2.56 -37.98 27.43
N ARG A 877 -3.54 -38.37 28.25
CA ARG A 877 -4.56 -37.45 28.78
C ARG A 877 -3.97 -36.25 29.51
N GLN A 878 -2.82 -36.41 30.17
CA GLN A 878 -2.19 -35.36 30.98
C GLN A 878 -1.68 -34.21 30.12
N ARG A 879 -1.44 -34.47 28.83
CA ARG A 879 -1.01 -33.47 27.85
C ARG A 879 -2.18 -32.66 27.30
N VAL A 880 -3.39 -33.22 27.32
CA VAL A 880 -4.58 -32.56 26.76
C VAL A 880 -5.16 -31.54 27.76
N SER A 881 -5.24 -30.27 27.33
CA SER A 881 -5.65 -29.11 28.12
C SER A 881 -7.10 -29.25 28.58
N THR A 882 -7.37 -28.80 29.81
CA THR A 882 -8.75 -28.67 30.32
C THR A 882 -9.33 -27.27 30.15
N GLY A 883 -8.49 -26.27 29.84
CA GLY A 883 -8.89 -24.85 29.80
C GLY A 883 -9.22 -24.32 28.41
N SER A 884 -8.65 -24.92 27.36
CA SER A 884 -8.73 -24.44 25.97
C SER A 884 -8.50 -25.56 24.96
N MET A 885 -8.98 -25.38 23.72
CA MET A 885 -8.61 -26.21 22.56
C MET A 885 -7.15 -25.99 22.20
N GLN A 886 -6.42 -27.08 21.90
CA GLN A 886 -5.01 -27.06 21.52
C GLN A 886 -4.76 -28.15 20.47
N VAL A 887 -3.72 -27.97 19.65
CA VAL A 887 -3.32 -28.95 18.65
C VAL A 887 -2.37 -29.97 19.26
N TYR A 888 -2.62 -31.26 18.97
CA TYR A 888 -1.84 -32.38 19.48
C TYR A 888 -1.42 -33.31 18.36
N THR A 889 -0.13 -33.62 18.32
CA THR A 889 0.40 -34.65 17.42
C THR A 889 0.24 -36.04 18.03
N ALA A 890 -0.49 -36.91 17.34
CA ALA A 890 -0.57 -38.32 17.59
C ALA A 890 0.55 -39.07 16.83
N PRO A 891 1.29 -39.96 17.50
CA PRO A 891 2.29 -40.81 16.85
C PRO A 891 1.58 -41.91 16.05
N LEU A 892 1.15 -41.56 14.84
CA LEU A 892 0.43 -42.44 13.93
C LEU A 892 1.25 -42.59 12.66
N GLU A 893 1.75 -43.80 12.38
CA GLU A 893 2.56 -44.08 11.20
C GLU A 893 1.87 -45.07 10.26
N TYR A 894 1.83 -44.77 8.97
CA TYR A 894 1.28 -45.65 7.94
C TYR A 894 1.74 -45.25 6.53
N THR A 895 1.80 -46.17 5.56
CA THR A 895 2.11 -45.79 4.16
C THR A 895 0.82 -45.56 3.39
N LEU A 896 0.56 -44.30 3.01
CA LEU A 896 -0.63 -43.89 2.28
C LEU A 896 -0.43 -44.06 0.76
N GLU A 897 -1.51 -44.41 0.06
CA GLU A 897 -1.55 -44.52 -1.39
C GLU A 897 -2.17 -43.24 -1.99
N LYS A 898 -1.50 -42.66 -3.01
CA LYS A 898 -1.98 -41.45 -3.69
C LYS A 898 -3.40 -41.62 -4.23
N GLY A 899 -4.26 -40.65 -3.97
CA GLY A 899 -5.66 -40.61 -4.40
C GLY A 899 -6.60 -41.53 -3.63
N LYS A 900 -6.13 -42.23 -2.59
CA LYS A 900 -6.93 -43.17 -1.80
C LYS A 900 -7.54 -42.49 -0.57
N ALA A 901 -8.79 -42.85 -0.27
CA ALA A 901 -9.54 -42.31 0.87
C ALA A 901 -9.28 -43.12 2.15
N TYR A 902 -9.08 -42.41 3.25
CA TYR A 902 -8.84 -42.93 4.59
C TYR A 902 -9.70 -42.20 5.62
N TYR A 903 -9.88 -42.78 6.79
CA TYR A 903 -10.57 -42.17 7.92
C TYR A 903 -9.67 -42.07 9.13
N VAL A 904 -9.68 -40.94 9.81
CA VAL A 904 -9.14 -40.82 11.17
C VAL A 904 -10.31 -40.86 12.13
N ALA A 905 -10.24 -41.73 13.13
CA ALA A 905 -11.18 -41.76 14.24
C ALA A 905 -10.50 -41.42 15.58
N LEU A 906 -11.09 -40.47 16.31
CA LEU A 906 -10.72 -40.13 17.67
C LEU A 906 -11.69 -40.76 18.67
N GLY A 907 -11.12 -41.41 19.67
CA GLY A 907 -11.84 -42.08 20.74
C GLY A 907 -11.14 -41.93 22.08
N GLN A 908 -11.53 -42.76 23.03
CA GLN A 908 -10.93 -42.83 24.35
C GLN A 908 -10.57 -44.28 24.67
N ALA A 909 -9.42 -44.49 25.32
CA ALA A 909 -8.98 -45.82 25.72
C ALA A 909 -9.92 -46.41 26.80
N ASP A 910 -10.16 -47.73 26.75
CA ASP A 910 -11.10 -48.43 27.64
C ASP A 910 -10.80 -48.16 29.13
N GLY A 911 -11.84 -47.72 29.88
CA GLY A 911 -11.83 -47.69 31.35
C GLY A 911 -11.90 -46.32 32.03
N GLY A 912 -12.28 -45.23 31.33
CA GLY A 912 -12.45 -43.91 31.93
C GLY A 912 -13.79 -43.25 31.62
N GLU A 913 -14.50 -42.77 32.65
CA GLU A 913 -15.65 -41.88 32.49
C GLU A 913 -15.20 -40.48 32.00
N GLY A 914 -16.01 -39.81 31.18
CA GLY A 914 -15.80 -38.42 30.74
C GLY A 914 -15.55 -38.25 29.24
N LEU A 915 -15.43 -36.99 28.78
CA LEU A 915 -15.40 -36.61 27.36
C LEU A 915 -14.16 -35.78 26.96
N TYR A 916 -13.80 -35.91 25.69
CA TYR A 916 -12.97 -34.99 24.93
C TYR A 916 -13.84 -34.23 23.92
N CYS A 917 -13.31 -33.13 23.41
CA CYS A 917 -13.90 -32.37 22.31
C CYS A 917 -12.94 -32.33 21.12
N TRP A 918 -13.45 -32.42 19.88
CA TRP A 918 -12.71 -32.18 18.65
C TRP A 918 -13.23 -30.89 17.99
N ALA A 919 -12.31 -30.02 17.59
CA ALA A 919 -12.59 -28.74 16.94
C ALA A 919 -13.01 -28.90 15.48
N LEU A 920 -13.93 -28.05 15.01
CA LEU A 920 -14.36 -27.94 13.61
C LEU A 920 -13.44 -26.98 12.83
N SER A 921 -13.15 -27.26 11.56
CA SER A 921 -12.16 -26.52 10.74
C SER A 921 -12.72 -25.35 9.93
N SER A 922 -14.03 -25.04 9.98
CA SER A 922 -14.62 -23.91 9.25
C SER A 922 -15.48 -22.98 10.12
N ALA A 923 -15.48 -21.68 9.76
CA ALA A 923 -16.20 -20.60 10.44
C ALA A 923 -17.64 -20.38 9.92
N ASP A 924 -18.21 -21.30 9.13
CA ASP A 924 -19.52 -21.10 8.51
C ASP A 924 -20.62 -21.98 9.15
N LEU A 925 -21.22 -21.45 10.23
CA LEU A 925 -22.42 -21.99 10.86
C LEU A 925 -23.52 -20.93 10.88
N THR A 926 -23.90 -20.41 9.72
CA THR A 926 -24.97 -19.40 9.63
C THR A 926 -26.38 -19.92 9.91
N THR A 927 -26.63 -21.24 10.04
CA THR A 927 -27.96 -21.73 10.49
C THR A 927 -27.93 -23.14 11.11
N ALA A 928 -27.78 -23.25 12.44
CA ALA A 928 -28.00 -24.52 13.15
C ALA A 928 -29.19 -24.49 14.12
N THR A 929 -30.33 -24.00 13.63
CA THR A 929 -31.63 -24.61 13.92
C THR A 929 -32.49 -24.53 12.66
N GLN A 930 -32.84 -25.69 12.10
CA GLN A 930 -33.75 -25.92 10.95
C GLN A 930 -33.20 -25.84 9.51
N ALA A 931 -32.14 -26.58 9.19
CA ALA A 931 -31.95 -27.07 7.81
C ALA A 931 -32.02 -28.60 7.80
N SER A 932 -33.25 -29.13 7.70
CA SER A 932 -33.45 -30.50 7.27
C SER A 932 -33.07 -30.64 5.80
N GLN A 933 -32.13 -31.55 5.50
CA GLN A 933 -32.08 -32.33 4.27
C GLN A 933 -32.23 -31.57 2.94
N THR A 934 -31.20 -30.83 2.50
CA THR A 934 -30.91 -30.66 1.06
C THR A 934 -29.48 -30.18 0.85
N GLY A 935 -28.64 -31.08 0.34
CA GLY A 935 -27.55 -30.81 -0.62
C GLY A 935 -26.51 -29.74 -0.25
N TYR A 936 -25.54 -30.10 0.59
CA TYR A 936 -24.20 -29.54 0.51
C TYR A 936 -23.38 -30.49 -0.39
N ASP A 937 -22.86 -29.97 -1.51
CA ASP A 937 -22.07 -30.74 -2.48
C ASP A 937 -20.59 -30.40 -2.28
N GLY A 938 -19.85 -31.38 -1.75
CA GLY A 938 -18.39 -31.46 -1.86
C GLY A 938 -17.58 -30.90 -0.69
N ALA A 939 -17.29 -31.75 0.30
CA ALA A 939 -15.93 -32.03 0.80
C ALA A 939 -16.00 -32.91 2.06
N LEU A 940 -15.62 -34.19 1.92
CA LEU A 940 -15.34 -35.18 2.99
C LEU A 940 -16.53 -35.69 3.83
N SER A 941 -16.55 -37.00 4.10
CA SER A 941 -17.57 -37.67 4.92
C SER A 941 -17.13 -37.74 6.38
N SER A 942 -18.05 -37.54 7.32
CA SER A 942 -17.76 -37.65 8.76
C SER A 942 -18.82 -38.48 9.50
N TYR A 943 -18.40 -39.18 10.55
CA TYR A 943 -19.24 -40.14 11.27
C TYR A 943 -19.02 -40.10 12.78
N LYS A 944 -20.12 -40.26 13.53
CA LYS A 944 -20.08 -40.68 14.93
C LYS A 944 -20.15 -42.20 15.02
N ILE A 945 -19.21 -42.80 15.75
CA ILE A 945 -19.15 -44.24 16.03
C ILE A 945 -19.65 -44.50 17.44
N GLN A 946 -20.78 -45.19 17.55
CA GLN A 946 -21.39 -45.60 18.81
C GLN A 946 -20.70 -46.85 19.40
N GLY A 947 -20.85 -47.08 20.70
CA GLY A 947 -20.21 -48.19 21.44
C GLY A 947 -20.70 -49.59 21.03
N ASN A 948 -21.75 -49.69 20.22
CA ASN A 948 -22.20 -50.92 19.56
C ASN A 948 -21.63 -51.10 18.14
N GLY A 949 -20.81 -50.16 17.66
CA GLY A 949 -20.22 -50.13 16.32
C GLY A 949 -21.11 -49.48 15.24
N ASN A 950 -22.28 -48.93 15.59
CA ASN A 950 -23.11 -48.21 14.62
C ASN A 950 -22.44 -46.89 14.20
N LEU A 951 -22.45 -46.64 12.89
CA LEU A 951 -22.04 -45.37 12.28
C LEU A 951 -23.26 -44.47 12.08
N VAL A 952 -23.18 -43.23 12.57
CA VAL A 952 -24.15 -42.17 12.31
C VAL A 952 -23.46 -41.12 11.45
N ASP A 953 -24.01 -40.86 10.26
CA ASP A 953 -23.49 -39.86 9.33
C ASP A 953 -23.66 -38.45 9.90
N GLU A 954 -22.56 -37.70 9.94
CA GLU A 954 -22.46 -36.34 10.47
C GLU A 954 -21.86 -35.38 9.44
N SER A 955 -21.75 -35.78 8.17
CA SER A 955 -21.08 -35.00 7.12
C SER A 955 -21.72 -33.61 6.90
N SER A 956 -22.95 -33.39 7.36
CA SER A 956 -23.62 -32.08 7.30
C SER A 956 -23.24 -31.10 8.42
N ILE A 957 -22.39 -31.50 9.37
CA ILE A 957 -22.03 -30.68 10.56
C ILE A 957 -20.76 -29.84 10.31
N GLY A 958 -19.95 -30.24 9.33
CA GLY A 958 -18.66 -29.61 9.01
C GLY A 958 -17.48 -30.55 9.21
N ASP A 959 -16.32 -30.10 8.77
CA ASP A 959 -15.05 -30.82 8.87
C ASP A 959 -14.38 -30.58 10.22
N TYR A 960 -13.60 -31.56 10.70
CA TYR A 960 -12.79 -31.39 11.91
C TYR A 960 -11.37 -30.95 11.56
N TYR A 961 -10.68 -30.31 12.52
CA TYR A 961 -9.26 -29.98 12.37
C TYR A 961 -8.42 -31.26 12.30
N LEU A 962 -7.75 -31.48 11.17
CA LEU A 962 -6.89 -32.63 10.91
C LEU A 962 -5.69 -32.23 10.05
N GLU A 963 -4.48 -32.61 10.46
CA GLU A 963 -3.27 -32.44 9.67
C GLU A 963 -2.46 -33.74 9.60
N VAL A 964 -1.98 -34.12 8.42
CA VAL A 964 -1.28 -35.39 8.17
C VAL A 964 0.16 -35.11 7.73
N PHE A 965 1.15 -35.69 8.42
CA PHE A 965 2.58 -35.51 8.09
C PHE A 965 3.12 -36.67 7.26
N TYR A 966 4.06 -36.39 6.35
CA TYR A 966 4.68 -37.38 5.45
C TYR A 966 6.21 -37.27 5.46
N GLU A 967 6.91 -38.41 5.38
CA GLU A 967 8.30 -38.49 4.93
C GLU A 967 8.32 -38.35 3.40
N ALA A 968 8.97 -37.30 2.88
CA ALA A 968 9.10 -37.08 1.44
C ALA A 968 9.72 -38.29 0.75
N ALA A 969 9.04 -38.84 -0.26
CA ALA A 969 9.63 -39.84 -1.14
C ALA A 969 10.67 -39.17 -2.04
N ASP A 970 11.78 -39.87 -2.33
CA ASP A 970 12.83 -39.41 -3.25
C ASP A 970 12.22 -38.77 -4.50
N ALA A 971 12.50 -37.48 -4.69
CA ALA A 971 12.08 -36.74 -5.88
C ALA A 971 12.65 -37.42 -7.13
N PRO A 972 11.93 -37.40 -8.27
CA PRO A 972 12.55 -37.75 -9.54
C PRO A 972 13.77 -36.86 -9.79
N ALA A 973 14.77 -37.40 -10.48
CA ALA A 973 15.95 -36.63 -10.87
C ALA A 973 15.53 -35.35 -11.61
N ALA A 974 16.20 -34.24 -11.29
CA ALA A 974 15.93 -32.94 -11.90
C ALA A 974 16.04 -33.03 -13.44
N ASP A 975 15.08 -32.45 -14.14
CA ASP A 975 15.07 -32.29 -15.59
C ASP A 975 16.14 -31.26 -15.98
N ARG A 976 17.19 -31.73 -16.66
CA ARG A 976 18.32 -30.89 -17.13
C ARG A 976 18.22 -30.53 -18.59
N THR A 977 17.10 -30.79 -19.26
CA THR A 977 16.98 -30.65 -20.72
C THR A 977 17.32 -29.23 -21.19
N GLU A 978 16.83 -28.19 -20.51
CA GLU A 978 17.08 -26.79 -20.89
C GLU A 978 18.52 -26.37 -20.60
N LEU A 979 19.07 -26.78 -19.46
CA LEU A 979 20.48 -26.56 -19.10
C LEU A 979 21.42 -27.22 -20.13
N GLU A 980 21.12 -28.45 -20.56
CA GLU A 980 21.87 -29.18 -21.57
C GLU A 980 21.79 -28.50 -22.94
N ALA A 981 20.61 -28.00 -23.32
CA ALA A 981 20.42 -27.24 -24.56
C ALA A 981 21.20 -25.91 -24.56
N ALA A 982 21.18 -25.16 -23.45
CA ALA A 982 21.93 -23.92 -23.29
C ALA A 982 23.45 -24.17 -23.30
N LEU A 983 23.91 -25.27 -22.68
CA LEU A 983 25.31 -25.71 -22.75
C LEU A 983 25.73 -26.11 -24.16
N GLU A 984 24.87 -26.79 -24.91
CA GLU A 984 25.12 -27.13 -26.32
C GLU A 984 25.18 -25.86 -27.18
N GLN A 985 24.28 -24.90 -26.96
CA GLN A 985 24.28 -23.62 -27.64
C GLN A 985 25.58 -22.85 -27.36
N ALA A 986 26.00 -22.73 -26.09
CA ALA A 986 27.25 -22.08 -25.72
C ALA A 986 28.48 -22.78 -26.30
N ALA A 987 28.49 -24.12 -26.34
CA ALA A 987 29.58 -24.90 -26.93
C ALA A 987 29.67 -24.79 -28.46
N GLY A 988 28.58 -24.38 -29.13
CA GLY A 988 28.53 -24.16 -30.57
C GLY A 988 29.11 -22.82 -31.04
N LEU A 989 29.43 -21.90 -30.11
CA LEU A 989 29.96 -20.58 -30.42
C LEU A 989 31.50 -20.59 -30.53
N THR A 990 32.06 -19.64 -31.28
CA THR A 990 33.52 -19.49 -31.45
C THR A 990 33.98 -18.15 -30.86
N GLU A 991 34.93 -18.17 -29.93
CA GLU A 991 35.42 -17.00 -29.19
C GLU A 991 35.80 -15.80 -30.07
N SER A 992 36.42 -16.06 -31.23
CA SER A 992 36.87 -15.00 -32.13
C SER A 992 35.75 -14.17 -32.75
N ASP A 993 34.51 -14.62 -32.64
CA ASP A 993 33.34 -14.01 -33.29
C ASP A 993 32.62 -13.02 -32.35
N TYR A 994 33.04 -12.93 -31.08
CA TYR A 994 32.37 -12.13 -30.04
C TYR A 994 33.35 -11.27 -29.22
N PRO A 995 32.88 -10.19 -28.57
CA PRO A 995 33.72 -9.36 -27.70
C PRO A 995 34.30 -10.15 -26.52
N ALA A 996 35.62 -10.03 -26.29
CA ALA A 996 36.33 -10.80 -25.27
C ALA A 996 35.79 -10.64 -23.84
N ALA A 997 35.26 -9.46 -23.50
CA ALA A 997 34.67 -9.20 -22.18
C ALA A 997 33.34 -9.96 -21.98
N ALA A 998 32.48 -10.00 -22.99
CA ALA A 998 31.21 -10.72 -22.95
C ALA A 998 31.45 -12.24 -23.04
N TRP A 999 32.45 -12.67 -23.80
CA TRP A 999 32.85 -14.09 -23.87
C TRP A 999 33.27 -14.63 -22.51
N ALA A 1000 34.05 -13.86 -21.72
CA ALA A 1000 34.46 -14.25 -20.38
C ALA A 1000 33.27 -14.46 -19.41
N ILE A 1001 32.18 -13.71 -19.59
CA ILE A 1001 30.94 -13.86 -18.79
C ILE A 1001 30.23 -15.17 -19.16
N LEU A 1002 30.10 -15.46 -20.46
CA LEU A 1002 29.55 -16.73 -20.92
C LEU A 1002 30.39 -17.93 -20.44
N GLU A 1003 31.72 -17.84 -20.51
CA GLU A 1003 32.60 -18.91 -20.03
C GLU A 1003 32.42 -19.17 -18.53
N ALA A 1004 32.28 -18.13 -17.72
CA ALA A 1004 32.05 -18.25 -16.29
C ALA A 1004 30.71 -18.93 -15.99
N ALA A 1005 29.63 -18.51 -16.66
CA ALA A 1005 28.30 -19.10 -16.51
C ALA A 1005 28.27 -20.56 -16.98
N ALA A 1006 28.91 -20.87 -18.12
CA ALA A 1006 29.00 -22.23 -18.65
C ALA A 1006 29.82 -23.15 -17.74
N GLU A 1007 30.87 -22.64 -17.09
CA GLU A 1007 31.66 -23.40 -16.12
C GLU A 1007 30.90 -23.63 -14.80
N ALA A 1008 30.13 -22.65 -14.33
CA ALA A 1008 29.23 -22.82 -13.18
C ALA A 1008 28.16 -23.89 -13.47
N ALA A 1009 27.50 -23.81 -14.63
CA ALA A 1009 26.52 -24.79 -15.09
C ALA A 1009 27.09 -26.21 -15.18
N LYS A 1010 28.32 -26.38 -15.70
CA LYS A 1010 28.99 -27.69 -15.78
C LYS A 1010 29.38 -28.27 -14.41
N ASN A 1011 29.66 -27.41 -13.44
CA ASN A 1011 30.05 -27.82 -12.10
C ASN A 1011 28.87 -28.07 -11.16
N LEU A 1012 27.63 -27.97 -11.67
CA LEU A 1012 26.43 -28.24 -10.89
C LEU A 1012 26.37 -29.71 -10.43
N PRO A 1013 26.28 -30.01 -9.12
CA PRO A 1013 26.27 -31.38 -8.58
C PRO A 1013 25.20 -32.25 -9.21
N ALA A 1014 25.44 -33.55 -9.41
CA ALA A 1014 24.48 -34.45 -10.07
C ALA A 1014 23.16 -34.63 -9.29
N ASP A 1015 23.17 -34.34 -7.99
CA ASP A 1015 22.04 -34.35 -7.06
C ASP A 1015 21.43 -32.96 -6.81
N ALA A 1016 21.83 -31.94 -7.59
CA ALA A 1016 21.21 -30.62 -7.51
C ALA A 1016 19.70 -30.68 -7.81
N GLY A 1017 18.90 -30.04 -6.95
CA GLY A 1017 17.44 -29.96 -7.11
C GLY A 1017 17.03 -29.12 -8.31
N GLN A 1018 15.75 -29.24 -8.74
CA GLN A 1018 15.24 -28.59 -9.94
C GLN A 1018 15.49 -27.08 -9.96
N ALA A 1019 15.24 -26.38 -8.85
CA ALA A 1019 15.47 -24.93 -8.76
C ALA A 1019 16.92 -24.52 -9.05
N ALA A 1020 17.91 -25.33 -8.65
CA ALA A 1020 19.31 -25.07 -8.92
C ALA A 1020 19.69 -25.37 -10.39
N VAL A 1021 19.02 -26.36 -11.00
CA VAL A 1021 19.16 -26.65 -12.44
C VAL A 1021 18.55 -25.53 -13.28
N ASP A 1022 17.36 -25.05 -12.89
CA ASP A 1022 16.65 -23.96 -13.58
C ASP A 1022 17.42 -22.64 -13.45
N ALA A 1023 17.94 -22.33 -12.26
CA ALA A 1023 18.77 -21.14 -12.05
C ALA A 1023 20.05 -21.18 -12.90
N ALA A 1024 20.75 -22.32 -12.94
CA ALA A 1024 21.94 -22.47 -13.77
C ALA A 1024 21.63 -22.37 -15.28
N ALA A 1025 20.42 -22.80 -15.70
CA ALA A 1025 19.98 -22.66 -17.08
C ALA A 1025 19.68 -21.19 -17.42
N ALA A 1026 18.97 -20.49 -16.52
CA ALA A 1026 18.65 -19.07 -16.66
C ALA A 1026 19.92 -18.20 -16.74
N ASP A 1027 20.87 -18.39 -15.81
CA ASP A 1027 22.15 -17.65 -15.79
C ASP A 1027 22.93 -17.84 -17.10
N LEU A 1028 22.93 -19.07 -17.63
CA LEU A 1028 23.62 -19.39 -18.88
C LEU A 1028 22.91 -18.79 -20.11
N LEU A 1029 21.58 -18.81 -20.13
CA LEU A 1029 20.78 -18.18 -21.19
C LEU A 1029 20.94 -16.65 -21.17
N GLU A 1030 20.97 -16.03 -20.00
CA GLU A 1030 21.22 -14.60 -19.86
C GLU A 1030 22.64 -14.22 -20.33
N ALA A 1031 23.65 -15.03 -20.00
CA ALA A 1031 25.00 -14.82 -20.50
C ALA A 1031 25.11 -14.98 -22.02
N LEU A 1032 24.31 -15.88 -22.62
CA LEU A 1032 24.18 -16.02 -24.08
C LEU A 1032 23.54 -14.79 -24.71
N ASP A 1033 22.44 -14.29 -24.14
CA ASP A 1033 21.75 -13.08 -24.63
C ASP A 1033 22.65 -11.85 -24.57
N GLY A 1034 23.39 -11.67 -23.47
CA GLY A 1034 24.37 -10.60 -23.33
C GLY A 1034 25.54 -10.70 -24.31
N LEU A 1035 25.95 -11.92 -24.66
CA LEU A 1035 26.97 -12.15 -25.68
C LEU A 1035 26.51 -11.70 -27.07
N TYR A 1036 25.29 -12.09 -27.48
CA TYR A 1036 24.71 -11.66 -28.77
C TYR A 1036 24.50 -10.16 -28.81
N LEU A 1037 24.00 -9.57 -27.72
CA LEU A 1037 23.75 -8.14 -27.62
C LEU A 1037 25.04 -7.32 -27.71
N ALA A 1038 26.11 -7.75 -27.01
CA ALA A 1038 27.40 -7.08 -27.06
C ALA A 1038 28.03 -7.13 -28.47
N ALA A 1039 27.92 -8.27 -29.18
CA ALA A 1039 28.39 -8.36 -30.56
C ALA A 1039 27.60 -7.45 -31.50
N ALA A 1040 26.27 -7.38 -31.34
CA ALA A 1040 25.43 -6.48 -32.13
C ALA A 1040 25.76 -5.00 -31.84
N ALA A 1041 26.03 -4.64 -30.58
CA ALA A 1041 26.40 -3.29 -30.19
C ALA A 1041 27.70 -2.78 -30.84
N GLU A 1042 28.64 -3.68 -31.19
CA GLU A 1042 29.84 -3.34 -31.97
C GLU A 1042 29.58 -3.36 -33.48
N ALA A 1043 28.81 -4.35 -33.97
CA ALA A 1043 28.60 -4.57 -35.41
C ALA A 1043 27.65 -3.56 -36.06
N VAL A 1044 26.59 -3.15 -35.37
CA VAL A 1044 25.56 -2.23 -35.87
C VAL A 1044 26.14 -0.85 -36.22
N PRO A 1045 26.83 -0.14 -35.30
CA PRO A 1045 27.39 1.17 -35.63
C PRO A 1045 28.42 1.08 -36.77
N ALA A 1046 29.27 0.04 -36.79
CA ALA A 1046 30.24 -0.17 -37.86
C ALA A 1046 29.57 -0.40 -39.24
N ALA A 1047 28.45 -1.11 -39.28
CA ALA A 1047 27.69 -1.32 -40.50
C ALA A 1047 27.04 -0.02 -41.00
N LEU A 1048 26.49 0.78 -40.08
CA LEU A 1048 25.85 2.05 -40.40
C LEU A 1048 26.85 3.10 -40.88
N GLU A 1049 28.04 3.17 -40.27
CA GLU A 1049 29.14 4.05 -40.73
C GLU A 1049 29.61 3.71 -42.17
N SER A 1050 29.46 2.44 -42.57
CA SER A 1050 29.85 1.96 -43.91
C SER A 1050 28.76 2.13 -44.98
N LEU A 1051 27.56 2.52 -44.58
CA LEU A 1051 26.41 2.65 -45.47
C LEU A 1051 26.61 3.83 -46.45
N PRO A 1052 26.33 3.67 -47.75
CA PRO A 1052 26.32 4.80 -48.68
C PRO A 1052 25.14 5.74 -48.39
N VAL A 1053 25.40 6.83 -47.66
CA VAL A 1053 24.39 7.81 -47.20
C VAL A 1053 24.20 8.94 -48.22
N SER A 1054 22.95 9.30 -48.50
CA SER A 1054 22.60 10.39 -49.44
C SER A 1054 21.39 11.19 -48.94
N GLY A 1055 21.02 12.25 -49.68
CA GLY A 1055 19.80 13.00 -49.42
C GLY A 1055 18.51 12.18 -49.55
N GLU A 1056 18.56 10.98 -50.12
CA GLU A 1056 17.42 10.07 -50.22
C GLU A 1056 17.40 8.99 -49.11
N THR A 1057 18.45 8.88 -48.27
CA THR A 1057 18.49 7.88 -47.20
C THR A 1057 17.37 8.10 -46.20
N THR A 1058 16.65 7.03 -45.89
CA THR A 1058 15.50 6.98 -44.97
C THR A 1058 15.84 6.21 -43.69
N GLU A 1059 15.02 6.39 -42.67
CA GLU A 1059 15.05 5.60 -41.43
C GLU A 1059 14.97 4.08 -41.71
N ALA A 1060 14.13 3.68 -42.67
CA ALA A 1060 13.97 2.29 -43.05
C ALA A 1060 15.25 1.66 -43.63
N ASP A 1061 16.08 2.45 -44.32
CA ASP A 1061 17.36 1.99 -44.87
C ASP A 1061 18.37 1.73 -43.75
N LEU A 1062 18.40 2.58 -42.72
CA LEU A 1062 19.25 2.40 -41.53
C LEU A 1062 18.79 1.20 -40.72
N LEU A 1063 17.49 1.07 -40.48
CA LEU A 1063 16.93 -0.05 -39.75
C LEU A 1063 17.20 -1.39 -40.45
N ALA A 1064 17.10 -1.44 -41.79
CA ALA A 1064 17.42 -2.63 -42.57
C ALA A 1064 18.91 -3.03 -42.43
N ALA A 1065 19.82 -2.06 -42.51
CA ALA A 1065 21.25 -2.31 -42.35
C ALA A 1065 21.62 -2.72 -40.93
N ALA A 1066 21.01 -2.09 -39.92
CA ALA A 1066 21.21 -2.43 -38.52
C ALA A 1066 20.71 -3.84 -38.20
N ARG A 1067 19.51 -4.23 -38.66
CA ARG A 1067 18.98 -5.61 -38.49
C ARG A 1067 19.86 -6.65 -39.17
N GLN A 1068 20.42 -6.32 -40.34
CA GLN A 1068 21.34 -7.22 -41.02
C GLN A 1068 22.64 -7.42 -40.23
N ALA A 1069 23.13 -6.38 -39.55
CA ALA A 1069 24.36 -6.41 -38.77
C ALA A 1069 24.19 -7.02 -37.36
N ALA A 1070 23.03 -6.83 -36.73
CA ALA A 1070 22.74 -7.31 -35.38
C ALA A 1070 22.56 -8.84 -35.29
N GLY A 1071 22.18 -9.48 -36.40
CA GLY A 1071 21.93 -10.93 -36.46
C GLY A 1071 20.53 -11.34 -36.02
N GLU A 1072 20.16 -12.60 -36.25
CA GLU A 1072 18.76 -13.08 -36.07
C GLU A 1072 18.27 -13.14 -34.61
N LYS A 1073 19.18 -13.06 -33.63
CA LYS A 1073 18.86 -13.16 -32.20
C LYS A 1073 18.61 -11.80 -31.55
N VAL A 1074 19.04 -10.71 -32.17
CA VAL A 1074 18.95 -9.35 -31.62
C VAL A 1074 17.88 -8.58 -32.38
N SER A 1075 16.88 -8.12 -31.65
CA SER A 1075 15.87 -7.19 -32.16
C SER A 1075 16.45 -5.77 -32.23
N VAL A 1076 16.07 -5.03 -33.27
CA VAL A 1076 16.52 -3.66 -33.50
C VAL A 1076 15.31 -2.77 -33.76
N GLU A 1077 15.24 -1.68 -33.02
CA GLU A 1077 14.20 -0.66 -33.06
C GLU A 1077 14.83 0.74 -33.16
N VAL A 1078 14.13 1.67 -33.82
CA VAL A 1078 14.56 3.06 -33.91
C VAL A 1078 13.98 3.82 -32.73
N VAL A 1079 14.84 4.44 -31.92
CA VAL A 1079 14.46 5.28 -30.78
C VAL A 1079 14.27 6.73 -31.25
N SER A 1080 15.19 7.22 -32.08
CA SER A 1080 15.10 8.55 -32.68
C SER A 1080 15.82 8.60 -34.02
N PHE A 1081 15.27 9.38 -34.96
CA PHE A 1081 15.87 9.65 -36.26
C PHE A 1081 15.71 11.13 -36.60
N GLU A 1082 16.81 11.85 -36.69
CA GLU A 1082 16.85 13.25 -37.13
C GLU A 1082 17.71 13.38 -38.38
N LYS A 1083 17.17 14.07 -39.40
CA LYS A 1083 17.88 14.30 -40.66
C LYS A 1083 17.89 15.76 -41.03
N THR A 1084 19.09 16.28 -41.26
CA THR A 1084 19.33 17.60 -41.85
C THR A 1084 19.86 17.43 -43.26
N ASP A 1085 19.12 17.92 -44.26
CA ASP A 1085 19.53 17.84 -45.67
C ASP A 1085 20.80 18.65 -45.94
N ALA A 1086 21.58 18.19 -46.92
CA ALA A 1086 22.79 18.88 -47.35
C ALA A 1086 22.46 20.14 -48.15
N ALA A 1087 23.15 21.25 -47.89
CA ALA A 1087 22.98 22.53 -48.57
C ALA A 1087 24.23 22.90 -49.40
N VAL A 1088 24.12 23.88 -50.30
CA VAL A 1088 25.27 24.32 -51.13
C VAL A 1088 26.43 24.76 -50.23
N GLY A 1089 27.50 23.97 -50.19
CA GLY A 1089 28.69 24.21 -49.36
C GLY A 1089 28.67 23.62 -47.95
N GLN A 1090 27.57 23.00 -47.50
CA GLN A 1090 27.41 22.40 -46.17
C GLN A 1090 26.92 20.95 -46.26
N ALA A 1091 27.60 20.02 -45.57
CA ALA A 1091 27.18 18.63 -45.53
C ALA A 1091 25.89 18.51 -44.71
N GLY A 1092 25.01 17.59 -45.09
CA GLY A 1092 23.87 17.21 -44.26
C GLY A 1092 24.31 16.24 -43.17
N ARG A 1093 23.39 15.91 -42.27
CA ARG A 1093 23.64 15.04 -41.12
C ARG A 1093 22.43 14.15 -40.87
N ILE A 1094 22.65 12.91 -40.46
CA ILE A 1094 21.65 12.03 -39.89
C ILE A 1094 22.13 11.64 -38.50
N ASP A 1095 21.33 11.92 -37.49
CA ASP A 1095 21.51 11.44 -36.12
C ASP A 1095 20.46 10.35 -35.86
N CYS A 1096 20.91 9.16 -35.49
CA CYS A 1096 20.04 8.02 -35.27
C CYS A 1096 20.41 7.32 -33.97
N THR A 1097 19.41 7.04 -33.13
CA THR A 1097 19.56 6.21 -31.93
C THR A 1097 18.77 4.94 -32.15
N LEU A 1098 19.44 3.80 -32.01
CA LEU A 1098 18.85 2.47 -32.16
C LEU A 1098 18.86 1.74 -30.83
N SER A 1099 17.74 1.14 -30.46
CA SER A 1099 17.64 0.20 -29.35
C SER A 1099 17.88 -1.21 -29.87
N LEU A 1100 18.84 -1.90 -29.28
CA LEU A 1100 19.15 -3.31 -29.51
C LEU A 1100 18.65 -4.10 -28.30
N ALA A 1101 17.95 -5.21 -28.53
CA ALA A 1101 17.52 -6.08 -27.44
C ALA A 1101 17.65 -7.57 -27.79
N CYS A 1102 18.14 -8.37 -26.84
CA CYS A 1102 18.23 -9.82 -26.88
C CYS A 1102 17.74 -10.37 -25.55
N GLY A 1103 16.71 -11.21 -25.55
CA GLY A 1103 16.03 -11.63 -24.32
C GLY A 1103 15.53 -10.44 -23.50
N ARG A 1104 15.90 -10.38 -22.22
CA ARG A 1104 15.56 -9.28 -21.29
C ARG A 1104 16.56 -8.11 -21.29
N GLN A 1105 17.66 -8.22 -22.03
CA GLN A 1105 18.72 -7.20 -22.04
C GLN A 1105 18.53 -6.21 -23.21
N ARG A 1106 18.79 -4.93 -22.94
CA ARG A 1106 18.69 -3.83 -23.91
C ARG A 1106 19.90 -2.90 -23.83
N THR A 1107 20.35 -2.39 -24.98
CA THR A 1107 21.34 -1.32 -25.06
C THR A 1107 21.00 -0.37 -26.21
N GLU A 1108 21.36 0.90 -26.07
CA GLU A 1108 21.22 1.89 -27.14
C GLU A 1108 22.54 2.13 -27.86
N VAL A 1109 22.45 2.37 -29.16
CA VAL A 1109 23.58 2.75 -30.01
C VAL A 1109 23.23 4.03 -30.73
N GLU A 1110 24.04 5.06 -30.52
CA GLU A 1110 23.95 6.35 -31.21
C GLU A 1110 24.90 6.37 -32.41
N VAL A 1111 24.40 6.79 -33.57
CA VAL A 1111 25.18 6.90 -34.81
C VAL A 1111 24.92 8.24 -35.48
N GLU A 1112 26.03 8.94 -35.76
CA GLU A 1112 26.04 10.16 -36.56
C GLU A 1112 26.59 9.88 -37.96
N LEU A 1113 25.79 10.13 -39.00
CA LEU A 1113 26.16 9.93 -40.40
C LEU A 1113 26.17 11.26 -41.17
N SER A 1114 27.17 11.47 -42.02
CA SER A 1114 27.30 12.70 -42.82
C SER A 1114 26.76 12.51 -44.24
N ILE A 1115 25.82 13.37 -44.65
CA ILE A 1115 25.30 13.43 -46.03
C ILE A 1115 26.22 14.31 -46.88
N PRO A 1116 26.78 13.82 -48.00
CA PRO A 1116 27.67 14.60 -48.86
C PRO A 1116 27.03 15.89 -49.40
N ARG A 1117 27.84 16.95 -49.57
CA ARG A 1117 27.42 18.27 -50.07
C ARG A 1117 26.84 18.16 -51.50
N PRO A 1118 25.70 18.79 -51.83
CA PRO A 1118 25.18 18.78 -53.19
C PRO A 1118 26.03 19.69 -54.08
N GLY A 1119 26.52 19.15 -55.20
CA GLY A 1119 27.07 19.95 -56.31
C GLY A 1119 28.59 20.01 -56.48
N GLN A 1120 29.38 19.17 -55.82
CA GLN A 1120 30.77 18.97 -56.25
C GLN A 1120 30.80 17.85 -57.30
N THR A 1121 31.16 18.18 -58.53
CA THR A 1121 31.35 17.17 -59.59
C THR A 1121 32.49 16.27 -59.15
N VAL A 1122 32.23 15.01 -58.85
CA VAL A 1122 33.27 14.02 -58.59
C VAL A 1122 34.10 13.92 -59.87
N ILE A 1123 35.36 14.37 -59.83
CA ILE A 1123 36.27 14.29 -60.98
C ILE A 1123 36.92 12.90 -60.91
N PRO A 1124 36.63 11.98 -61.85
CA PRO A 1124 37.19 10.64 -61.79
C PRO A 1124 38.70 10.66 -62.02
N GLY A 1125 39.44 10.26 -61.00
CA GLY A 1125 40.90 10.30 -60.93
C GLY A 1125 41.49 11.33 -59.96
N ASP A 1126 40.69 12.25 -59.40
CA ASP A 1126 41.11 13.25 -58.39
C ASP A 1126 40.83 12.67 -56.99
N LEU A 1127 41.82 12.01 -56.39
CA LEU A 1127 41.74 11.35 -55.09
C LEU A 1127 42.18 12.25 -53.93
N ASP A 1128 42.99 13.28 -54.17
CA ASP A 1128 43.37 14.22 -53.11
C ASP A 1128 42.43 15.44 -52.97
N LYS A 1129 41.46 15.55 -53.89
CA LYS A 1129 40.35 16.49 -53.89
C LYS A 1129 40.77 17.93 -54.18
N ASP A 1130 41.91 18.14 -54.83
CA ASP A 1130 42.39 19.47 -55.17
C ASP A 1130 41.74 20.05 -56.44
N GLY A 1131 41.04 19.20 -57.20
CA GLY A 1131 40.27 19.57 -58.39
C GLY A 1131 41.02 19.36 -59.71
N ASP A 1132 42.27 18.91 -59.67
CA ASP A 1132 43.07 18.49 -60.82
C ASP A 1132 43.33 16.96 -60.76
N VAL A 1133 43.76 16.34 -61.87
CA VAL A 1133 44.17 14.92 -61.88
C VAL A 1133 45.66 14.85 -62.18
N ASP A 1134 46.47 14.69 -61.14
CA ASP A 1134 47.92 14.77 -61.21
C ASP A 1134 48.64 13.60 -60.50
N ILE A 1135 49.97 13.69 -60.38
CA ILE A 1135 50.78 12.61 -59.81
C ILE A 1135 50.46 12.34 -58.32
N MET A 1136 49.93 13.30 -57.58
CA MET A 1136 49.52 13.15 -56.19
C MET A 1136 48.33 12.20 -56.07
N ASP A 1137 47.42 12.19 -57.05
CA ASP A 1137 46.30 11.25 -57.09
C ASP A 1137 46.74 9.80 -57.31
N VAL A 1138 47.79 9.59 -58.09
CA VAL A 1138 48.41 8.27 -58.25
C VAL A 1138 48.94 7.79 -56.90
N MET A 1139 49.59 8.67 -56.14
CA MET A 1139 50.12 8.35 -54.81
C MET A 1139 49.00 8.06 -53.81
N MET A 1140 47.90 8.80 -53.87
CA MET A 1140 46.72 8.55 -53.04
C MET A 1140 46.03 7.24 -53.40
N ALA A 1141 45.88 6.92 -54.70
CA ALA A 1141 45.33 5.65 -55.14
C ALA A 1141 46.21 4.45 -54.73
N CYS A 1142 47.54 4.61 -54.77
CA CYS A 1142 48.47 3.61 -54.22
C CYS A 1142 48.31 3.43 -52.70
N ARG A 1143 48.06 4.50 -51.94
CA ARG A 1143 47.79 4.42 -50.48
C ARG A 1143 46.49 3.69 -50.19
N VAL A 1144 45.43 3.97 -50.94
CA VAL A 1144 44.14 3.27 -50.84
C VAL A 1144 44.32 1.78 -51.13
N LEU A 1145 45.06 1.44 -52.20
CA LEU A 1145 45.35 0.05 -52.54
C LEU A 1145 46.21 -0.66 -51.48
N ALA A 1146 47.20 0.03 -50.91
CA ALA A 1146 48.03 -0.52 -49.83
C ALA A 1146 47.21 -0.80 -48.56
N ARG A 1147 46.32 0.13 -48.19
CA ARG A 1147 45.43 0.00 -47.03
C ARG A 1147 44.41 -1.14 -47.22
N LYS A 1148 43.87 -1.28 -48.43
CA LYS A 1148 43.00 -2.40 -48.82
C LYS A 1148 43.70 -3.75 -48.68
N ASN A 1149 44.97 -3.85 -49.09
CA ASN A 1149 45.75 -5.09 -48.97
C ASN A 1149 46.09 -5.47 -47.52
N THR A 1150 45.97 -4.53 -46.57
CA THR A 1150 46.13 -4.79 -45.12
C THR A 1150 44.80 -4.96 -44.38
N GLY A 1151 43.68 -5.11 -45.09
CA GLY A 1151 42.37 -5.45 -44.51
C GLY A 1151 41.43 -4.27 -44.27
N ALA A 1152 41.80 -3.04 -44.58
CA ALA A 1152 40.94 -1.86 -44.42
C ALA A 1152 40.38 -1.39 -45.77
N PRO A 1153 39.06 -1.55 -46.05
CA PRO A 1153 38.47 -1.25 -47.35
C PRO A 1153 38.52 0.25 -47.72
N PRO A 1154 38.45 0.60 -49.02
CA PRO A 1154 38.26 1.99 -49.45
C PRO A 1154 36.90 2.54 -49.00
N THR A 1155 36.86 3.82 -48.63
CA THR A 1155 35.61 4.55 -48.35
C THR A 1155 34.78 4.73 -49.64
N GLY A 1156 33.48 4.96 -49.51
CA GLY A 1156 32.58 5.18 -50.66
C GLY A 1156 33.03 6.32 -51.58
N GLU A 1157 33.64 7.38 -51.02
CA GLU A 1157 34.16 8.50 -51.81
C GLU A 1157 35.47 8.13 -52.54
N GLU A 1158 36.36 7.35 -51.91
CA GLU A 1158 37.58 6.85 -52.57
C GLU A 1158 37.25 5.88 -53.70
N VAL A 1159 36.19 5.07 -53.58
CA VAL A 1159 35.68 4.25 -54.69
C VAL A 1159 35.11 5.15 -55.78
N ALA A 1160 34.27 6.14 -55.43
CA ALA A 1160 33.65 7.03 -56.41
C ALA A 1160 34.68 7.86 -57.22
N ARG A 1161 35.83 8.20 -56.64
CA ARG A 1161 36.93 8.95 -57.31
C ARG A 1161 37.96 8.04 -57.97
N GLY A 1162 38.22 6.88 -57.37
CA GLY A 1162 39.33 5.99 -57.72
C GLY A 1162 38.98 4.80 -58.61
N ASP A 1163 37.70 4.45 -58.78
CA ASP A 1163 37.25 3.44 -59.74
C ASP A 1163 37.08 4.05 -61.14
N LEU A 1164 38.11 3.94 -61.96
CA LEU A 1164 38.13 4.45 -63.33
C LEU A 1164 37.71 3.39 -64.35
N THR A 1165 37.56 2.15 -63.92
CA THR A 1165 37.16 1.01 -64.75
C THR A 1165 35.67 0.66 -64.61
N GLY A 1166 35.01 1.19 -63.58
CA GLY A 1166 33.58 1.00 -63.28
C GLY A 1166 33.27 -0.37 -62.68
N ASP A 1167 34.25 -1.04 -62.07
CA ASP A 1167 34.10 -2.39 -61.50
C ASP A 1167 33.77 -2.41 -59.99
N GLY A 1168 33.54 -1.21 -59.43
CA GLY A 1168 33.22 -0.97 -58.02
C GLY A 1168 34.44 -1.05 -57.10
N LYS A 1169 35.67 -1.05 -57.63
CA LYS A 1169 36.90 -1.23 -56.84
C LYS A 1169 37.96 -0.22 -57.24
N VAL A 1170 38.83 0.12 -56.28
CA VAL A 1170 40.13 0.74 -56.57
C VAL A 1170 41.18 -0.37 -56.67
N ALA A 1171 41.71 -0.59 -57.86
CA ALA A 1171 42.69 -1.61 -58.20
C ALA A 1171 43.89 -1.04 -58.98
N ILE A 1172 44.87 -1.90 -59.28
CA ILE A 1172 46.09 -1.47 -59.99
C ILE A 1172 45.75 -0.96 -61.41
N GLU A 1173 44.68 -1.50 -62.01
CA GLU A 1173 44.15 -1.11 -63.31
C GLU A 1173 43.68 0.35 -63.33
N ASP A 1174 43.10 0.84 -62.23
CA ASP A 1174 42.64 2.22 -62.05
C ASP A 1174 43.81 3.18 -61.83
N ILE A 1175 44.81 2.78 -61.05
CA ILE A 1175 46.06 3.54 -60.88
C ILE A 1175 46.73 3.75 -62.25
N MET A 1176 46.73 2.71 -63.09
CA MET A 1176 47.22 2.82 -64.46
C MET A 1176 46.32 3.69 -65.33
N ALA A 1177 45.02 3.78 -65.05
CA ALA A 1177 44.10 4.68 -65.74
C ALA A 1177 44.34 6.16 -65.36
N ILE A 1178 44.64 6.46 -64.09
CA ILE A 1178 45.07 7.79 -63.63
C ILE A 1178 46.38 8.17 -64.35
N CYS A 1179 47.38 7.29 -64.32
CA CYS A 1179 48.65 7.51 -65.03
C CYS A 1179 48.46 7.79 -66.53
N ARG A 1180 47.53 7.09 -67.19
CA ARG A 1180 47.19 7.31 -68.60
C ARG A 1180 46.51 8.66 -68.83
N LYS A 1181 45.63 9.10 -67.94
CA LYS A 1181 44.98 10.41 -68.00
C LYS A 1181 45.98 11.55 -67.85
N ILE A 1182 46.90 11.45 -66.88
CA ILE A 1182 48.00 12.42 -66.69
C ILE A 1182 48.88 12.50 -67.94
N ALA A 1183 49.27 11.34 -68.50
CA ALA A 1183 50.10 11.27 -69.69
C ALA A 1183 49.43 11.83 -70.97
N ALA A 1184 48.10 11.91 -70.99
CA ALA A 1184 47.31 12.46 -72.10
C ALA A 1184 47.13 13.98 -72.04
N GLY A 1185 47.54 14.65 -70.95
CA GLY A 1185 47.44 16.10 -70.77
C GLY A 1185 46.00 16.58 -70.59
N ALA A 1186 45.28 15.97 -69.64
CA ALA A 1186 43.97 16.45 -69.18
C ALA A 1186 44.13 17.59 -68.18
#